data_AF-A0A1X1YRR6-F1
#
_entry.id   AF-A0A1X1YRR6-F1
#
_cell.length_a   1.000
_cell.length_b   1.000
_cell.length_c   1.000
_cell.angle_alpha   90.00
_cell.angle_beta   90.00
_cell.angle_gamma   90.00
#
_symmetry.space_group_name_H-M   'P 1'
#
loop_
_entity.id
_entity.type
_entity.pdbx_description
1 polymer ?
#
loop_
_entity_poly.entity_id
_entity_poly.type
_entity_poly.pdbx_seq_one_letter_code
_entity_poly.pdbx_strand_id
1 'polypeptide(L)'
;MTRRHSSSQAGNTGARNRNRVVGAASAVGAFLAFGMAPLAAAPAAHADLDFGDLDFGALFTSWFESDPAADSSAGWDLDALFGAANPGSADSDPFSWVGIMDQWFYQPLYSMTQLWITSPLGLAINGVINDLSGMYLIGNGVDGTADSPDGGDGGLWLGDGGAGWSSDQDGVAGGNGGSALGWLGNGGDGGAGGAGAAGGDGGAGGWWMGHGGNGGAGGAAVVAGGAGGAGGDGGAAAAWFFGNGGAGGAGGAGLDAVAGSYADGGNGNGGVGGNGGAGGGGGRSGFMFGNGGAGGAGGAAGNGGAGAGGVDTPEGDQLNGGWGGNGGAGGAGGAAGVRGSNFYSGAFYGNDGQAGDGADGGNGGAGGSAATDELGAFLGNGGRGGAGGAGGTGNIGGDGGDGGAGGDGLVGTQAFGGAGGVGGSSLGDNIGGAGGTGGAGGDATAGQAGAGGRGGNGGATESGTGGTGGTGGAGGNGATDDATVQTIGGNGGGGGTGGAGGSGNGGNGGAAADGGTGTLRGGVGGLGGSGGSASQGANGGAGGAGGAGGISTGWDGGSGTIFSQGGNGGAGGSGGSGGPNGAAGNGGAGGAGADGATGANVVSVGGNGGNGGAGGSSSGGTGGGNGGNGGVAGNGTASGGNGGRGGNGGTGNAGLSGPSADGGRGGDGGAGGDSGGVTMPDDNPFTGAAAGPSHAGTGGMGGTGGQSSAGLAGDGGNGGVGGNGAGDIDGGSGGVGGTGGTGLTAGTGGLGGNGGTAEAGNGGNGGNGGVGGNGQAGATGSSGLGNPVLETPGGPGGNGGNGADGGTGGNGGVGGASTSGTGGNGGAGGAGGNGGNGGAGGPGGTNDATGDGYNGGNGGNGADGGTGGNGGGHGTGGAGNGTGGAAGNGGNAGGAGVGGAGGEATGTGTPGADGTPGSPGNPGAPGTPGT
;
A
#
# COMPACT_ATOMS: atom_id res chain seq x y z
N MET A 1 -6.92 33.60 -15.01
CA MET A 1 -7.65 34.76 -14.48
C MET A 1 -9.15 34.47 -14.60
N THR A 2 -9.74 33.80 -13.61
CA THR A 2 -11.20 33.78 -13.40
C THR A 2 -11.46 33.35 -11.97
N ARG A 3 -12.12 34.23 -11.22
CA ARG A 3 -12.37 34.19 -9.77
C ARG A 3 -13.37 33.09 -9.41
N ARG A 4 -13.16 32.41 -8.28
CA ARG A 4 -14.25 31.74 -7.55
C ARG A 4 -14.11 31.99 -6.05
N HIS A 5 -15.23 32.43 -5.49
CA HIS A 5 -15.43 32.88 -4.12
C HIS A 5 -15.54 31.68 -3.17
N SER A 6 -14.92 31.82 -2.00
CA SER A 6 -15.14 30.98 -0.83
C SER A 6 -16.43 31.39 -0.11
N SER A 7 -17.22 30.40 0.30
CA SER A 7 -18.22 30.56 1.37
C SER A 7 -17.98 29.47 2.41
N SER A 8 -17.70 29.92 3.63
CA SER A 8 -17.51 29.16 4.86
C SER A 8 -18.83 28.64 5.42
N GLN A 9 -18.81 27.43 5.97
CA GLN A 9 -19.72 27.08 7.08
C GLN A 9 -19.10 26.01 7.98
N ALA A 10 -19.36 26.15 9.28
CA ALA A 10 -18.67 25.48 10.37
C ALA A 10 -19.39 24.21 10.86
N GLY A 11 -18.59 23.19 11.15
CA GLY A 11 -18.70 22.19 12.23
C GLY A 11 -20.04 21.57 12.62
N ASN A 12 -20.07 20.23 12.66
CA ASN A 12 -20.49 19.55 13.88
C ASN A 12 -19.78 18.20 14.06
N THR A 13 -19.13 18.07 15.20
CA THR A 13 -18.42 16.89 15.71
C THR A 13 -19.41 15.91 16.34
N GLY A 14 -19.20 14.61 16.11
CA GLY A 14 -20.04 13.56 16.70
C GLY A 14 -19.37 12.20 16.64
N ALA A 15 -18.35 11.99 17.46
CA ALA A 15 -17.76 10.67 17.71
C ALA A 15 -18.80 9.74 18.36
N ARG A 16 -18.85 8.46 17.94
CA ARG A 16 -19.21 7.36 18.83
C ARG A 16 -18.56 6.03 18.39
N ASN A 17 -17.91 5.45 19.38
CA ASN A 17 -16.99 4.31 19.43
C ASN A 17 -17.70 2.93 19.54
N ARG A 18 -16.98 1.87 19.09
CA ARG A 18 -16.99 0.42 19.51
C ARG A 18 -18.09 -0.48 18.87
N ASN A 19 -17.87 -1.75 18.48
CA ASN A 19 -16.84 -2.77 18.71
C ASN A 19 -16.87 -3.88 17.61
N ARG A 20 -15.73 -4.56 17.38
CA ARG A 20 -15.54 -5.79 16.57
C ARG A 20 -16.16 -7.05 17.21
N VAL A 21 -16.39 -8.11 16.39
CA VAL A 21 -16.09 -9.57 16.57
C VAL A 21 -16.73 -10.33 15.37
N VAL A 22 -15.99 -10.81 14.35
CA VAL A 22 -15.38 -12.16 14.11
C VAL A 22 -16.27 -13.38 14.45
N GLY A 23 -16.58 -14.21 13.44
CA GLY A 23 -17.05 -15.58 13.63
C GLY A 23 -17.31 -16.34 12.33
N ALA A 24 -16.43 -17.29 11.99
CA ALA A 24 -16.59 -18.29 10.93
C ALA A 24 -17.28 -19.57 11.47
N ALA A 25 -17.97 -20.35 10.61
CA ALA A 25 -17.93 -21.84 10.52
C ALA A 25 -19.16 -22.51 9.83
N SER A 26 -18.88 -23.27 8.75
CA SER A 26 -19.23 -24.69 8.45
C SER A 26 -20.67 -25.24 8.26
N ALA A 27 -20.84 -25.90 7.09
CA ALA A 27 -21.22 -27.32 6.85
C ALA A 27 -22.67 -27.78 6.46
N VAL A 28 -22.76 -28.34 5.24
CA VAL A 28 -23.33 -29.64 4.75
C VAL A 28 -24.77 -30.08 5.10
N GLY A 29 -25.62 -30.16 4.06
CA GLY A 29 -26.25 -31.41 3.56
C GLY A 29 -27.69 -31.78 4.00
N ALA A 30 -28.58 -32.06 3.03
CA ALA A 30 -29.36 -33.31 2.91
C ALA A 30 -30.37 -33.29 1.73
N PHE A 31 -30.35 -34.38 0.97
CA PHE A 31 -31.35 -34.82 0.00
C PHE A 31 -32.70 -35.15 0.66
N LEU A 32 -33.81 -34.88 -0.02
CA LEU A 32 -35.06 -35.64 0.18
C LEU A 32 -35.74 -35.98 -1.15
N ALA A 33 -35.92 -37.29 -1.36
CA ALA A 33 -36.66 -37.90 -2.44
C ALA A 33 -38.08 -38.29 -1.97
N PHE A 34 -39.08 -38.07 -2.82
CA PHE A 34 -40.42 -38.71 -2.81
C PHE A 34 -41.03 -38.39 -4.20
N GLY A 35 -41.68 -39.24 -4.98
CA GLY A 35 -42.25 -40.58 -4.88
C GLY A 35 -43.27 -40.66 -6.04
N MET A 36 -43.26 -41.74 -6.82
CA MET A 36 -43.99 -41.87 -8.10
C MET A 36 -45.50 -42.19 -7.98
N ALA A 37 -46.24 -41.70 -8.99
CA ALA A 37 -47.45 -42.24 -9.66
C ALA A 37 -48.86 -41.85 -9.15
N PRO A 38 -49.94 -41.89 -9.99
CA PRO A 38 -50.01 -42.20 -11.42
C PRO A 38 -50.70 -41.14 -12.31
N LEU A 39 -50.42 -41.25 -13.61
CA LEU A 39 -51.11 -40.65 -14.76
C LEU A 39 -52.62 -40.98 -14.73
N ALA A 40 -53.48 -39.95 -14.68
CA ALA A 40 -54.92 -40.04 -14.91
C ALA A 40 -55.31 -39.21 -16.14
N ALA A 41 -56.24 -39.75 -16.91
CA ALA A 41 -56.61 -39.36 -18.26
C ALA A 41 -57.03 -37.89 -18.42
N ALA A 42 -56.68 -37.36 -19.60
CA ALA A 42 -57.15 -36.08 -20.11
C ALA A 42 -58.69 -35.99 -20.09
N PRO A 43 -59.27 -34.89 -19.58
CA PRO A 43 -60.61 -34.47 -19.96
C PRO A 43 -60.52 -33.75 -21.30
N ALA A 44 -61.21 -34.29 -22.31
CA ALA A 44 -61.57 -33.50 -23.49
C ALA A 44 -62.59 -32.43 -23.04
N ALA A 45 -62.17 -31.17 -22.98
CA ALA A 45 -63.06 -30.04 -22.83
C ALA A 45 -63.13 -29.31 -24.17
N HIS A 46 -64.26 -29.52 -24.86
CA HIS A 46 -64.76 -28.57 -25.85
C HIS A 46 -65.25 -27.33 -25.10
N ALA A 47 -64.77 -26.15 -25.47
CA ALA A 47 -65.38 -24.89 -25.07
C ALA A 47 -65.65 -24.09 -26.35
N ASP A 48 -66.91 -24.15 -26.78
CA ASP A 48 -67.52 -23.09 -27.59
C ASP A 48 -67.40 -21.77 -26.82
N LEU A 49 -67.02 -20.71 -27.52
CA LEU A 49 -66.87 -19.37 -26.98
C LEU A 49 -68.25 -18.78 -26.69
N ASP A 50 -68.57 -18.54 -25.42
CA ASP A 50 -69.72 -17.74 -25.01
C ASP A 50 -69.21 -16.41 -24.41
N PHE A 51 -69.35 -15.32 -25.18
CA PHE A 51 -68.87 -13.96 -24.83
C PHE A 51 -69.84 -13.23 -23.88
N GLY A 52 -70.37 -13.92 -22.86
CA GLY A 52 -71.42 -13.42 -21.97
C GLY A 52 -71.04 -13.25 -20.50
N ASP A 53 -69.91 -13.83 -20.05
CA ASP A 53 -69.61 -13.95 -18.60
C ASP A 53 -68.18 -13.48 -18.25
N LEU A 54 -67.78 -12.32 -18.81
CA LEU A 54 -66.62 -11.58 -18.33
C LEU A 54 -67.10 -10.53 -17.33
N ASP A 55 -67.17 -10.88 -16.05
CA ASP A 55 -67.42 -9.91 -14.99
C ASP A 55 -66.15 -9.10 -14.71
N PHE A 56 -66.00 -8.00 -15.44
CA PHE A 56 -64.97 -6.99 -15.21
C PHE A 56 -65.05 -6.39 -13.79
N GLY A 57 -66.20 -6.51 -13.10
CA GLY A 57 -66.37 -6.11 -11.72
C GLY A 57 -65.61 -7.02 -10.74
N ALA A 58 -65.70 -8.34 -10.90
CA ALA A 58 -65.04 -9.34 -10.03
C ALA A 58 -63.51 -9.26 -10.04
N LEU A 59 -62.92 -8.94 -11.20
CA LEU A 59 -61.47 -8.69 -11.36
C LEU A 59 -61.04 -7.35 -10.71
N PHE A 60 -61.96 -6.39 -10.61
CA PHE A 60 -61.72 -5.07 -9.99
C PHE A 60 -61.96 -5.09 -8.47
N THR A 61 -62.87 -5.93 -7.97
CA THR A 61 -63.13 -6.12 -6.53
C THR A 61 -62.11 -7.02 -5.84
N SER A 62 -61.50 -8.00 -6.53
CA SER A 62 -60.40 -8.80 -5.95
C SER A 62 -59.14 -7.99 -5.64
N TRP A 63 -59.08 -6.74 -6.09
CA TRP A 63 -58.01 -5.79 -5.80
C TRP A 63 -58.21 -5.02 -4.48
N PHE A 64 -59.44 -5.00 -3.95
CA PHE A 64 -59.81 -4.19 -2.76
C PHE A 64 -60.55 -4.93 -1.64
N GLU A 65 -61.00 -6.18 -1.84
CA GLU A 65 -61.63 -6.98 -0.79
C GLU A 65 -60.85 -8.28 -0.54
N SER A 66 -60.39 -8.45 0.71
CA SER A 66 -59.96 -9.73 1.25
C SER A 66 -61.18 -10.58 1.64
N ASP A 67 -61.44 -11.69 0.95
CA ASP A 67 -62.46 -12.67 1.35
C ASP A 67 -61.90 -13.63 2.43
N PRO A 68 -62.48 -13.70 3.65
CA PRO A 68 -61.91 -14.39 4.81
C PRO A 68 -62.27 -15.89 4.94
N ALA A 69 -62.52 -16.62 3.84
CA ALA A 69 -63.05 -17.99 3.91
C ALA A 69 -62.17 -19.10 3.30
N ALA A 70 -60.85 -18.92 3.20
CA ALA A 70 -59.92 -20.00 2.89
C ALA A 70 -58.57 -19.82 3.61
N ASP A 71 -58.51 -20.18 4.89
CA ASP A 71 -57.25 -20.23 5.65
C ASP A 71 -56.71 -21.66 5.71
N SER A 72 -55.71 -21.93 4.88
CA SER A 72 -54.49 -22.59 5.35
C SER A 72 -53.32 -22.18 4.46
N SER A 73 -52.66 -21.11 4.93
CA SER A 73 -51.30 -20.66 4.57
C SER A 73 -51.03 -20.11 3.16
N ALA A 74 -51.82 -19.13 2.74
CA ALA A 74 -51.26 -17.97 2.03
C ALA A 74 -51.45 -16.76 2.95
N GLY A 75 -50.88 -16.86 4.15
CA GLY A 75 -50.64 -15.66 4.96
C GLY A 75 -49.90 -14.70 4.05
N TRP A 76 -50.34 -13.45 4.03
CA TRP A 76 -49.57 -12.38 3.41
C TRP A 76 -48.20 -12.47 4.02
N ASP A 77 -47.29 -13.04 3.24
CA ASP A 77 -45.95 -13.27 3.68
C ASP A 77 -45.31 -11.90 3.64
N LEU A 78 -45.47 -11.19 4.75
CA LEU A 78 -44.80 -9.92 5.01
C LEU A 78 -43.28 -10.13 4.97
N ASP A 79 -42.79 -11.37 5.15
CA ASP A 79 -41.41 -11.76 4.92
C ASP A 79 -41.09 -11.89 3.42
N ALA A 80 -42.03 -12.27 2.54
CA ALA A 80 -41.85 -12.19 1.07
C ALA A 80 -42.07 -10.77 0.50
N LEU A 81 -42.89 -9.94 1.17
CA LEU A 81 -43.09 -8.52 0.85
C LEU A 81 -41.89 -7.65 1.26
N PHE A 82 -41.08 -8.11 2.23
CA PHE A 82 -39.85 -7.44 2.70
C PHE A 82 -38.57 -8.30 2.56
N GLY A 83 -38.64 -9.45 1.89
CA GLY A 83 -37.58 -10.47 1.95
C GLY A 83 -37.76 -11.58 0.92
N ALA A 84 -37.94 -11.20 -0.34
CA ALA A 84 -37.44 -11.96 -1.48
C ALA A 84 -37.02 -10.94 -2.54
N ALA A 85 -35.74 -10.58 -2.52
CA ALA A 85 -35.14 -9.76 -3.57
C ALA A 85 -35.49 -10.37 -4.93
N ASN A 86 -36.12 -9.59 -5.81
CA ASN A 86 -36.02 -9.87 -7.23
C ASN A 86 -34.52 -9.88 -7.54
N PRO A 87 -33.93 -10.97 -8.06
CA PRO A 87 -32.48 -11.06 -8.23
C PRO A 87 -31.91 -10.13 -9.32
N GLY A 88 -32.68 -9.13 -9.78
CA GLY A 88 -32.30 -8.20 -10.83
C GLY A 88 -32.57 -6.71 -10.56
N SER A 89 -33.15 -6.32 -9.42
CA SER A 89 -33.11 -4.89 -9.03
C SER A 89 -31.92 -4.69 -8.09
N ALA A 90 -31.07 -3.73 -8.46
CA ALA A 90 -30.00 -3.19 -7.62
C ALA A 90 -30.47 -3.12 -6.16
N ASP A 91 -29.55 -3.34 -5.22
CA ASP A 91 -29.70 -3.22 -3.77
C ASP A 91 -30.23 -1.83 -3.40
N SER A 92 -31.51 -1.61 -3.69
CA SER A 92 -32.17 -0.33 -3.70
C SER A 92 -32.87 -0.27 -2.37
N ASP A 93 -32.46 0.70 -1.55
CA ASP A 93 -33.09 0.97 -0.28
C ASP A 93 -34.62 0.94 -0.48
N PRO A 94 -35.33 -0.03 0.11
CA PRO A 94 -36.76 -0.23 -0.16
C PRO A 94 -37.60 0.95 0.32
N PHE A 95 -37.02 1.84 1.13
CA PHE A 95 -37.63 3.08 1.60
C PHE A 95 -37.22 4.31 0.79
N SER A 96 -36.35 4.15 -0.22
CA SER A 96 -36.03 5.21 -1.17
C SER A 96 -37.18 5.46 -2.14
N TRP A 97 -37.26 6.66 -2.72
CA TRP A 97 -38.30 6.97 -3.70
C TRP A 97 -38.22 6.08 -4.94
N VAL A 98 -37.02 5.72 -5.41
CA VAL A 98 -36.84 4.79 -6.53
C VAL A 98 -37.30 3.38 -6.16
N GLY A 99 -36.98 2.89 -4.95
CA GLY A 99 -37.48 1.61 -4.45
C GLY A 99 -39.01 1.60 -4.27
N ILE A 100 -39.58 2.71 -3.80
CA ILE A 100 -41.04 2.87 -3.71
C ILE A 100 -41.69 2.90 -5.10
N MET A 101 -41.11 3.63 -6.06
CA MET A 101 -41.59 3.68 -7.44
C MET A 101 -41.50 2.32 -8.12
N ASP A 102 -40.43 1.55 -7.87
CA ASP A 102 -40.29 0.19 -8.36
C ASP A 102 -41.41 -0.70 -7.79
N GLN A 103 -41.45 -0.82 -6.47
CA GLN A 103 -42.29 -1.80 -5.78
C GLN A 103 -43.79 -1.48 -5.85
N TRP A 104 -44.17 -0.21 -5.77
CA TRP A 104 -45.58 0.19 -5.64
C TRP A 104 -46.21 0.69 -6.94
N PHE A 105 -45.41 1.01 -7.97
CA PHE A 105 -45.94 1.56 -9.22
C PHE A 105 -45.49 0.77 -10.45
N TYR A 106 -44.19 0.49 -10.59
CA TYR A 106 -43.68 -0.24 -11.76
C TYR A 106 -44.03 -1.73 -11.72
N GLN A 107 -43.68 -2.44 -10.65
CA GLN A 107 -43.91 -3.89 -10.52
C GLN A 107 -45.39 -4.29 -10.69
N PRO A 108 -46.38 -3.57 -10.13
CA PRO A 108 -47.80 -3.88 -10.37
C PRO A 108 -48.22 -3.68 -11.83
N LEU A 109 -47.81 -2.56 -12.44
CA LEU A 109 -48.14 -2.25 -13.83
C LEU A 109 -47.48 -3.23 -14.81
N TYR A 110 -46.22 -3.57 -14.54
CA TYR A 110 -45.46 -4.58 -15.26
C TYR A 110 -46.14 -5.95 -15.17
N SER A 111 -46.52 -6.38 -13.96
CA SER A 111 -47.20 -7.65 -13.73
C SER A 111 -48.53 -7.74 -14.49
N MET A 112 -49.33 -6.66 -14.49
CA MET A 112 -50.58 -6.62 -15.27
C MET A 112 -50.33 -6.73 -16.78
N THR A 113 -49.26 -6.11 -17.27
CA THR A 113 -48.87 -6.15 -18.68
C THR A 113 -48.39 -7.54 -19.08
N GLN A 114 -47.59 -8.18 -18.24
CA GLN A 114 -47.13 -9.55 -18.46
C GLN A 114 -48.28 -10.56 -18.41
N LEU A 115 -49.22 -10.39 -17.47
CA LEU A 115 -50.44 -11.20 -17.42
C LEU A 115 -51.28 -11.01 -18.69
N TRP A 116 -51.40 -9.79 -19.22
CA TRP A 116 -52.08 -9.55 -20.49
C TRP A 116 -51.38 -10.27 -21.65
N ILE A 117 -50.08 -10.07 -21.81
CA ILE A 117 -49.28 -10.63 -22.92
C ILE A 117 -49.32 -12.15 -22.95
N THR A 118 -49.30 -12.80 -21.78
CA THR A 118 -49.23 -14.26 -21.65
C THR A 118 -50.60 -14.95 -21.51
N SER A 119 -51.68 -14.20 -21.27
CA SER A 119 -53.03 -14.77 -21.15
C SER A 119 -53.57 -15.31 -22.48
N PRO A 120 -54.41 -16.38 -22.47
CA PRO A 120 -55.01 -16.91 -23.70
C PRO A 120 -55.82 -15.89 -24.50
N LEU A 121 -56.57 -15.01 -23.81
CA LEU A 121 -57.34 -13.93 -24.45
C LEU A 121 -56.42 -12.85 -25.03
N GLY A 122 -55.41 -12.44 -24.28
CA GLY A 122 -54.43 -11.46 -24.73
C GLY A 122 -53.65 -11.94 -25.93
N LEU A 123 -53.19 -13.19 -25.96
CA LEU A 123 -52.50 -13.79 -27.11
C LEU A 123 -53.34 -13.74 -28.40
N ALA A 124 -54.64 -14.06 -28.32
CA ALA A 124 -55.54 -14.01 -29.47
C ALA A 124 -55.72 -12.58 -30.01
N ILE A 125 -55.87 -11.60 -29.11
CA ILE A 125 -56.04 -10.19 -29.47
C ILE A 125 -54.72 -9.59 -30.00
N ASN A 126 -53.60 -9.87 -29.32
CA ASN A 126 -52.27 -9.41 -29.71
C ASN A 126 -51.88 -9.94 -31.09
N GLY A 127 -52.19 -11.21 -31.38
CA GLY A 127 -51.99 -11.80 -32.71
C GLY A 127 -52.73 -11.03 -33.81
N VAL A 128 -54.00 -10.69 -33.59
CA VAL A 128 -54.78 -9.86 -34.54
C VAL A 128 -54.17 -8.46 -34.69
N ILE A 129 -53.71 -7.82 -33.61
CA ILE A 129 -53.10 -6.48 -33.65
C ILE A 129 -51.76 -6.50 -34.43
N ASN A 130 -50.93 -7.50 -34.17
CA ASN A 130 -49.64 -7.66 -34.84
C ASN A 130 -49.83 -8.00 -36.33
N ASP A 131 -50.75 -8.92 -36.65
CA ASP A 131 -51.05 -9.30 -38.04
C ASP A 131 -51.65 -8.14 -38.85
N LEU A 132 -52.56 -7.37 -38.23
CA LEU A 132 -53.20 -6.22 -38.88
C LEU A 132 -52.23 -5.06 -39.10
N SER A 133 -51.25 -4.88 -38.22
CA SER A 133 -50.25 -3.81 -38.32
C SER A 133 -49.03 -4.19 -39.17
N GLY A 134 -48.78 -5.49 -39.37
CA GLY A 134 -47.58 -5.99 -40.03
C GLY A 134 -46.28 -5.79 -39.23
N MET A 135 -46.39 -5.43 -37.95
CA MET A 135 -45.29 -5.13 -37.05
C MET A 135 -45.47 -5.90 -35.74
N TYR A 136 -44.36 -6.26 -35.07
CA TYR A 136 -44.41 -6.88 -33.75
C TYR A 136 -44.65 -5.79 -32.69
N LEU A 137 -45.93 -5.48 -32.40
CA LEU A 137 -46.31 -4.37 -31.53
C LEU A 137 -46.47 -4.82 -30.07
N ILE A 138 -47.09 -5.97 -29.83
CA ILE A 138 -47.35 -6.48 -28.48
C ILE A 138 -46.88 -7.93 -28.38
N GLY A 139 -45.94 -8.20 -27.47
CA GLY A 139 -45.42 -9.54 -27.22
C GLY A 139 -43.99 -9.50 -26.66
N ASN A 140 -43.64 -10.51 -25.86
CA ASN A 140 -42.27 -10.65 -25.38
C ASN A 140 -41.36 -11.17 -26.52
N GLY A 141 -40.09 -10.84 -26.42
CA GLY A 141 -39.03 -11.40 -27.22
C GLY A 141 -38.89 -12.89 -26.98
N VAL A 142 -38.45 -13.61 -28.00
CA VAL A 142 -38.18 -15.05 -27.90
C VAL A 142 -36.80 -15.25 -27.26
N ASP A 143 -36.71 -16.13 -26.27
CA ASP A 143 -35.42 -16.45 -25.66
C ASP A 143 -34.46 -17.06 -26.70
N GLY A 144 -33.18 -16.71 -26.53
CA GLY A 144 -32.09 -17.26 -27.30
C GLY A 144 -31.97 -18.76 -27.15
N THR A 145 -31.43 -19.41 -28.18
CA THR A 145 -31.13 -20.84 -28.20
C THR A 145 -29.72 -21.07 -28.72
N ALA A 146 -29.20 -22.30 -28.64
CA ALA A 146 -27.89 -22.62 -29.17
C ALA A 146 -27.71 -22.26 -30.67
N ASP A 147 -28.78 -22.33 -31.48
CA ASP A 147 -28.75 -22.01 -32.91
C ASP A 147 -28.96 -20.52 -33.21
N SER A 148 -29.55 -19.78 -32.28
CA SER A 148 -29.76 -18.33 -32.33
C SER A 148 -29.54 -17.76 -30.93
N PRO A 149 -28.28 -17.50 -30.54
CA PRO A 149 -27.92 -17.24 -29.14
C PRO A 149 -28.60 -16.01 -28.55
N ASP A 150 -28.77 -14.96 -29.34
CA ASP A 150 -29.35 -13.71 -28.86
C ASP A 150 -30.87 -13.84 -28.63
N GLY A 151 -31.34 -13.25 -27.54
CA GLY A 151 -32.75 -13.06 -27.27
C GLY A 151 -33.36 -12.08 -28.27
N GLY A 152 -34.57 -12.37 -28.74
CA GLY A 152 -35.32 -11.49 -29.62
C GLY A 152 -35.81 -10.23 -28.91
N ASP A 153 -36.03 -9.16 -29.67
CA ASP A 153 -36.60 -7.92 -29.13
C ASP A 153 -38.08 -8.09 -28.75
N GLY A 154 -38.50 -7.36 -27.72
CA GLY A 154 -39.90 -7.20 -27.34
C GLY A 154 -40.70 -6.32 -28.30
N GLY A 155 -42.03 -6.38 -28.19
CA GLY A 155 -42.95 -5.62 -29.03
C GLY A 155 -42.79 -4.11 -28.90
N LEU A 156 -42.97 -3.37 -30.02
CA LEU A 156 -42.77 -1.91 -30.09
C LEU A 156 -43.70 -1.07 -29.19
N TRP A 157 -44.77 -1.67 -28.67
CA TRP A 157 -45.67 -1.04 -27.70
C TRP A 157 -45.52 -1.65 -26.32
N LEU A 158 -45.64 -2.98 -26.18
CA LEU A 158 -45.57 -3.66 -24.89
C LEU A 158 -44.86 -5.00 -25.05
N GLY A 159 -43.90 -5.27 -24.17
CA GLY A 159 -43.24 -6.58 -24.09
C GLY A 159 -41.78 -6.47 -23.68
N ASP A 160 -41.31 -7.54 -23.07
CA ASP A 160 -39.93 -7.67 -22.61
C ASP A 160 -39.05 -8.18 -23.73
N GLY A 161 -37.74 -7.94 -23.63
CA GLY A 161 -36.78 -8.67 -24.44
C GLY A 161 -36.64 -10.12 -23.99
N GLY A 162 -36.35 -11.02 -24.93
CA GLY A 162 -36.04 -12.42 -24.61
C GLY A 162 -34.68 -12.53 -23.92
N ALA A 163 -34.52 -13.52 -23.05
CA ALA A 163 -33.22 -13.79 -22.43
C ALA A 163 -32.23 -14.33 -23.47
N GLY A 164 -30.97 -13.96 -23.34
CA GLY A 164 -29.88 -14.54 -24.12
C GLY A 164 -29.61 -15.99 -23.72
N TRP A 165 -29.17 -16.81 -24.68
CA TRP A 165 -28.83 -18.20 -24.42
C TRP A 165 -27.58 -18.32 -23.55
N SER A 166 -27.67 -19.08 -22.46
CA SER A 166 -26.48 -19.44 -21.67
C SER A 166 -25.77 -20.62 -22.31
N SER A 167 -24.53 -20.41 -22.73
CA SER A 167 -23.72 -21.42 -23.40
C SER A 167 -23.12 -22.42 -22.41
N ASP A 168 -23.25 -23.71 -22.70
CA ASP A 168 -22.54 -24.81 -22.04
C ASP A 168 -21.34 -25.31 -22.86
N GLN A 169 -21.06 -24.65 -24.00
CA GLN A 169 -20.00 -25.03 -24.94
C GLN A 169 -18.74 -24.22 -24.73
N ASP A 170 -17.60 -24.90 -24.63
CA ASP A 170 -16.28 -24.28 -24.46
C ASP A 170 -15.97 -23.26 -25.57
N GLY A 171 -15.51 -22.07 -25.17
CA GLY A 171 -15.18 -20.96 -26.06
C GLY A 171 -16.36 -20.27 -26.75
N VAL A 172 -17.61 -20.68 -26.49
CA VAL A 172 -18.80 -20.08 -27.08
C VAL A 172 -19.43 -19.08 -26.11
N ALA A 173 -19.53 -17.83 -26.55
CA ALA A 173 -20.09 -16.75 -25.76
C ALA A 173 -21.57 -16.96 -25.45
N GLY A 174 -22.02 -16.39 -24.34
CA GLY A 174 -23.44 -16.27 -24.05
C GLY A 174 -24.11 -15.33 -25.05
N GLY A 175 -25.36 -15.61 -25.38
CA GLY A 175 -26.15 -14.73 -26.22
C GLY A 175 -26.53 -13.45 -25.49
N ASN A 176 -26.69 -12.36 -26.24
CA ASN A 176 -27.16 -11.10 -25.68
C ASN A 176 -28.65 -11.18 -25.35
N GLY A 177 -29.09 -10.46 -24.33
CA GLY A 177 -30.49 -10.24 -24.04
C GLY A 177 -31.14 -9.33 -25.09
N GLY A 178 -32.38 -9.64 -25.46
CA GLY A 178 -33.16 -8.83 -26.38
C GLY A 178 -33.56 -7.49 -25.76
N SER A 179 -33.78 -6.46 -26.58
CA SER A 179 -34.24 -5.17 -26.08
C SER A 179 -35.76 -5.11 -25.98
N ALA A 180 -36.27 -4.52 -24.90
CA ALA A 180 -37.65 -4.07 -24.84
C ALA A 180 -37.75 -2.73 -25.60
N LEU A 181 -37.93 -2.79 -26.91
CA LEU A 181 -38.14 -1.60 -27.76
C LEU A 181 -39.55 -1.00 -27.58
N GLY A 182 -40.29 -1.38 -26.53
CA GLY A 182 -41.67 -0.99 -26.27
C GLY A 182 -41.84 0.15 -25.27
N TRP A 183 -43.03 0.77 -25.21
CA TRP A 183 -43.35 1.80 -24.22
C TRP A 183 -43.13 1.29 -22.80
N LEU A 184 -43.54 0.04 -22.53
CA LEU A 184 -43.33 -0.64 -21.26
C LEU A 184 -42.72 -2.02 -21.51
N GLY A 185 -41.61 -2.32 -20.85
CA GLY A 185 -40.96 -3.63 -20.89
C GLY A 185 -39.55 -3.61 -20.31
N ASN A 186 -39.10 -4.76 -19.80
CA ASN A 186 -37.73 -4.97 -19.34
C ASN A 186 -36.86 -5.54 -20.47
N GLY A 187 -35.61 -5.12 -20.54
CA GLY A 187 -34.63 -5.79 -21.36
C GLY A 187 -34.40 -7.22 -20.88
N GLY A 188 -34.13 -8.13 -21.80
CA GLY A 188 -33.79 -9.51 -21.46
C GLY A 188 -32.40 -9.61 -20.83
N ASP A 189 -32.19 -10.58 -19.96
CA ASP A 189 -30.86 -10.85 -19.39
C ASP A 189 -29.93 -11.44 -20.44
N GLY A 190 -28.65 -11.11 -20.38
CA GLY A 190 -27.60 -11.75 -21.16
C GLY A 190 -27.31 -13.16 -20.64
N GLY A 191 -27.04 -14.09 -21.56
CA GLY A 191 -26.72 -15.47 -21.23
C GLY A 191 -25.30 -15.62 -20.68
N ALA A 192 -25.07 -16.62 -19.82
CA ALA A 192 -23.73 -16.95 -19.36
C ALA A 192 -22.85 -17.46 -20.52
N GLY A 193 -21.57 -17.10 -20.49
CA GLY A 193 -20.56 -17.65 -21.40
C GLY A 193 -20.23 -19.10 -21.05
N GLY A 194 -20.01 -19.91 -22.09
CA GLY A 194 -19.39 -21.22 -21.90
C GLY A 194 -17.94 -21.09 -21.46
N ALA A 195 -17.26 -22.20 -21.16
CA ALA A 195 -15.94 -22.14 -20.53
C ALA A 195 -14.96 -21.20 -21.28
N GLY A 196 -14.29 -20.31 -20.53
CA GLY A 196 -13.38 -19.28 -21.04
C GLY A 196 -14.00 -18.20 -21.95
N ALA A 197 -15.31 -18.25 -22.22
CA ALA A 197 -16.00 -17.36 -23.14
C ALA A 197 -16.74 -16.24 -22.41
N ALA A 198 -16.97 -15.12 -23.10
CA ALA A 198 -17.67 -13.98 -22.52
C ALA A 198 -19.16 -14.30 -22.24
N GLY A 199 -19.70 -13.69 -21.19
CA GLY A 199 -21.15 -13.57 -21.02
C GLY A 199 -21.74 -12.60 -22.05
N GLY A 200 -23.02 -12.80 -22.36
CA GLY A 200 -23.76 -11.89 -23.24
C GLY A 200 -24.18 -10.62 -22.52
N ASP A 201 -24.36 -9.53 -23.25
CA ASP A 201 -24.82 -8.27 -22.71
C ASP A 201 -26.32 -8.33 -22.38
N GLY A 202 -26.76 -7.58 -21.37
CA GLY A 202 -28.16 -7.37 -21.07
C GLY A 202 -28.85 -6.45 -22.08
N GLY A 203 -30.11 -6.74 -22.38
CA GLY A 203 -30.93 -5.96 -23.30
C GLY A 203 -31.38 -4.61 -22.73
N ALA A 204 -31.69 -3.64 -23.60
CA ALA A 204 -32.19 -2.35 -23.15
C ALA A 204 -33.65 -2.43 -22.67
N GLY A 205 -34.00 -1.66 -21.64
CA GLY A 205 -35.39 -1.50 -21.17
C GLY A 205 -36.22 -0.52 -22.02
N GLY A 206 -37.54 -0.57 -21.86
CA GLY A 206 -38.52 0.25 -22.57
C GLY A 206 -38.29 1.76 -22.48
N TRP A 207 -38.65 2.48 -23.55
CA TRP A 207 -38.42 3.93 -23.70
C TRP A 207 -39.34 4.84 -22.87
N TRP A 208 -40.44 4.36 -22.28
CA TRP A 208 -41.22 5.14 -21.31
C TRP A 208 -40.99 4.65 -19.87
N MET A 209 -41.20 3.35 -19.61
CA MET A 209 -40.84 2.70 -18.36
C MET A 209 -40.23 1.32 -18.64
N GLY A 210 -39.16 0.96 -17.94
CA GLY A 210 -38.47 -0.31 -18.20
C GLY A 210 -37.10 -0.40 -17.57
N HIS A 211 -36.76 -1.55 -16.98
CA HIS A 211 -35.39 -1.83 -16.54
C HIS A 211 -34.57 -2.41 -17.70
N GLY A 212 -33.27 -2.13 -17.71
CA GLY A 212 -32.35 -2.91 -18.53
C GLY A 212 -32.13 -4.31 -17.94
N GLY A 213 -31.87 -5.29 -18.80
CA GLY A 213 -31.54 -6.65 -18.37
C GLY A 213 -30.13 -6.75 -17.81
N ASN A 214 -29.85 -7.76 -16.99
CA ASN A 214 -28.52 -7.98 -16.45
C ASN A 214 -27.58 -8.55 -17.51
N GLY A 215 -26.28 -8.26 -17.40
CA GLY A 215 -25.25 -8.92 -18.18
C GLY A 215 -25.01 -10.35 -17.68
N GLY A 216 -24.71 -11.26 -18.60
CA GLY A 216 -24.40 -12.66 -18.30
C GLY A 216 -23.00 -12.81 -17.69
N ALA A 217 -22.81 -13.81 -16.83
CA ALA A 217 -21.48 -14.12 -16.29
C ALA A 217 -20.53 -14.65 -17.38
N GLY A 218 -19.26 -14.29 -17.29
CA GLY A 218 -18.20 -14.91 -18.08
C GLY A 218 -17.92 -16.34 -17.64
N GLY A 219 -17.64 -17.23 -18.58
CA GLY A 219 -17.35 -18.63 -18.28
C GLY A 219 -15.97 -18.82 -17.68
N ALA A 220 -15.87 -19.64 -16.63
CA ALA A 220 -14.59 -20.03 -16.05
C ALA A 220 -13.76 -20.87 -17.02
N ALA A 221 -12.44 -20.78 -16.94
CA ALA A 221 -11.55 -21.62 -17.73
C ALA A 221 -11.60 -23.09 -17.28
N VAL A 222 -11.56 -24.02 -18.23
CA VAL A 222 -11.49 -25.48 -17.99
C VAL A 222 -10.21 -26.12 -18.51
N VAL A 223 -9.40 -25.35 -19.24
CA VAL A 223 -8.08 -25.74 -19.72
C VAL A 223 -7.04 -25.11 -18.82
N ALA A 224 -6.04 -25.88 -18.40
CA ALA A 224 -4.99 -25.41 -17.49
C ALA A 224 -4.25 -24.20 -18.07
N GLY A 225 -4.05 -23.17 -17.23
CA GLY A 225 -3.51 -21.87 -17.65
C GLY A 225 -4.46 -21.05 -18.55
N GLY A 226 -5.68 -21.54 -18.80
CA GLY A 226 -6.70 -20.85 -19.58
C GLY A 226 -7.27 -19.65 -18.83
N ALA A 227 -7.57 -18.57 -19.56
CA ALA A 227 -8.18 -17.38 -18.99
C ALA A 227 -9.69 -17.54 -18.84
N GLY A 228 -10.25 -16.92 -17.80
CA GLY A 228 -11.70 -16.79 -17.65
C GLY A 228 -12.28 -15.77 -18.64
N GLY A 229 -13.52 -15.98 -19.05
CA GLY A 229 -14.24 -15.07 -19.93
C GLY A 229 -14.70 -13.80 -19.22
N ALA A 230 -14.86 -12.70 -19.96
CA ALA A 230 -15.40 -11.47 -19.39
C ALA A 230 -16.90 -11.61 -19.06
N GLY A 231 -17.38 -10.93 -18.03
CA GLY A 231 -18.81 -10.74 -17.83
C GLY A 231 -19.39 -9.78 -18.88
N GLY A 232 -20.64 -10.00 -19.26
CA GLY A 232 -21.39 -9.13 -20.17
C GLY A 232 -21.83 -7.85 -19.48
N ASP A 233 -22.01 -6.78 -20.25
CA ASP A 233 -22.47 -5.50 -19.73
C ASP A 233 -23.96 -5.57 -19.35
N GLY A 234 -24.36 -4.83 -18.33
CA GLY A 234 -25.77 -4.62 -18.00
C GLY A 234 -26.46 -3.72 -19.01
N GLY A 235 -27.70 -4.06 -19.35
CA GLY A 235 -28.55 -3.31 -20.25
C GLY A 235 -28.93 -1.93 -19.71
N ALA A 236 -29.02 -0.95 -20.60
CA ALA A 236 -29.47 0.39 -20.21
C ALA A 236 -31.00 0.45 -20.10
N ALA A 237 -31.52 1.15 -19.10
CA ALA A 237 -32.91 1.60 -19.12
C ALA A 237 -33.04 2.81 -20.07
N ALA A 238 -33.61 2.60 -21.26
CA ALA A 238 -33.88 3.70 -22.21
C ALA A 238 -35.08 4.58 -21.80
N ALA A 239 -35.67 4.31 -20.62
CA ALA A 239 -36.89 4.90 -20.12
C ALA A 239 -36.82 6.41 -19.91
N TRP A 240 -37.83 7.14 -20.40
CA TRP A 240 -37.98 8.56 -20.08
C TRP A 240 -38.45 8.80 -18.64
N PHE A 241 -39.40 8.00 -18.14
CA PHE A 241 -40.03 8.21 -16.84
C PHE A 241 -39.36 7.42 -15.72
N PHE A 242 -39.33 6.08 -15.81
CA PHE A 242 -38.79 5.23 -14.75
C PHE A 242 -38.07 4.00 -15.32
N GLY A 243 -36.83 3.76 -14.88
CA GLY A 243 -36.10 2.57 -15.28
C GLY A 243 -34.74 2.45 -14.59
N ASN A 244 -34.40 1.25 -14.18
CA ASN A 244 -33.11 0.94 -13.55
C ASN A 244 -32.20 0.29 -14.59
N GLY A 245 -30.92 0.64 -14.60
CA GLY A 245 -29.94 -0.09 -15.40
C GLY A 245 -29.73 -1.49 -14.86
N GLY A 246 -29.51 -2.46 -15.74
CA GLY A 246 -29.18 -3.83 -15.35
C GLY A 246 -27.77 -3.93 -14.77
N ALA A 247 -27.53 -4.90 -13.89
CA ALA A 247 -26.19 -5.15 -13.36
C ALA A 247 -25.29 -5.78 -14.44
N GLY A 248 -23.99 -5.51 -14.39
CA GLY A 248 -23.01 -6.20 -15.20
C GLY A 248 -22.73 -7.61 -14.68
N GLY A 249 -22.40 -8.53 -15.58
CA GLY A 249 -22.07 -9.92 -15.23
C GLY A 249 -20.68 -10.04 -14.57
N ALA A 250 -20.51 -11.03 -13.69
CA ALA A 250 -19.20 -11.32 -13.13
C ALA A 250 -18.25 -11.90 -14.19
N GLY A 251 -16.95 -11.61 -14.07
CA GLY A 251 -15.91 -12.25 -14.86
C GLY A 251 -15.68 -13.70 -14.44
N GLY A 252 -15.37 -14.57 -15.39
CA GLY A 252 -15.03 -15.97 -15.16
C GLY A 252 -13.65 -16.12 -14.49
N ALA A 253 -13.46 -17.16 -13.68
CA ALA A 253 -12.16 -17.47 -13.11
C ALA A 253 -11.18 -18.01 -14.17
N GLY A 254 -9.92 -17.60 -14.07
CA GLY A 254 -8.80 -18.28 -14.73
C GLY A 254 -8.48 -19.61 -14.04
N LEU A 255 -7.79 -20.51 -14.74
CA LEU A 255 -7.41 -21.81 -14.18
C LEU A 255 -5.91 -21.90 -13.91
N ASP A 256 -5.55 -22.60 -12.84
CA ASP A 256 -4.17 -22.93 -12.51
C ASP A 256 -3.45 -23.61 -13.68
N ALA A 257 -2.16 -23.36 -13.82
CA ALA A 257 -1.35 -23.98 -14.84
C ALA A 257 -0.87 -25.38 -14.45
N VAL A 258 -0.51 -26.18 -15.44
CA VAL A 258 0.12 -27.48 -15.22
C VAL A 258 1.56 -27.30 -14.74
N ALA A 259 2.01 -28.15 -13.82
CA ALA A 259 3.41 -28.27 -13.49
C ALA A 259 4.26 -28.65 -14.72
N GLY A 260 5.52 -28.24 -14.71
CA GLY A 260 6.47 -28.59 -15.74
C GLY A 260 6.73 -30.09 -15.79
N SER A 261 7.16 -30.56 -16.95
CA SER A 261 7.57 -31.95 -17.16
C SER A 261 8.72 -32.01 -18.16
N TYR A 262 9.60 -32.99 -17.99
CA TYR A 262 10.62 -33.36 -18.97
C TYR A 262 10.15 -34.49 -19.91
N ALA A 263 8.97 -35.08 -19.64
CA ALA A 263 8.37 -36.07 -20.51
C ALA A 263 7.98 -35.44 -21.87
N ASP A 264 7.93 -36.28 -22.90
CA ASP A 264 7.47 -35.92 -24.25
C ASP A 264 8.17 -34.69 -24.87
N GLY A 265 9.43 -34.44 -24.49
CA GLY A 265 10.23 -33.32 -25.00
C GLY A 265 9.97 -31.98 -24.29
N GLY A 266 9.31 -32.00 -23.13
CA GLY A 266 9.12 -30.83 -22.29
C GLY A 266 10.43 -30.27 -21.71
N ASN A 267 10.42 -28.98 -21.39
CA ASN A 267 11.59 -28.25 -20.88
C ASN A 267 11.64 -28.17 -19.34
N GLY A 268 10.72 -28.84 -18.64
CA GLY A 268 10.61 -28.82 -17.18
C GLY A 268 9.99 -27.56 -16.58
N ASN A 269 9.67 -26.52 -17.37
CA ASN A 269 9.11 -25.28 -16.82
C ASN A 269 7.61 -25.40 -16.54
N GLY A 270 7.18 -24.85 -15.42
CA GLY A 270 5.77 -24.72 -15.08
C GLY A 270 5.01 -23.76 -16.00
N GLY A 271 3.75 -24.08 -16.27
CA GLY A 271 2.88 -23.23 -17.08
C GLY A 271 2.52 -21.92 -16.39
N VAL A 272 2.07 -20.93 -17.16
CA VAL A 272 1.56 -19.66 -16.62
C VAL A 272 0.10 -19.83 -16.21
N GLY A 273 -0.26 -19.32 -15.04
CA GLY A 273 -1.63 -19.34 -14.53
C GLY A 273 -2.56 -18.49 -15.38
N GLY A 274 -3.81 -18.92 -15.51
CA GLY A 274 -4.82 -18.24 -16.30
C GLY A 274 -5.24 -16.91 -15.70
N ASN A 275 -5.43 -15.88 -16.52
CA ASN A 275 -5.97 -14.62 -16.04
C ASN A 275 -7.45 -14.76 -15.68
N GLY A 276 -7.89 -14.03 -14.67
CA GLY A 276 -9.30 -13.82 -14.40
C GLY A 276 -9.96 -12.94 -15.46
N GLY A 277 -11.22 -13.22 -15.78
CA GLY A 277 -12.04 -12.40 -16.66
C GLY A 277 -12.44 -11.07 -16.00
N ALA A 278 -12.56 -10.00 -16.78
CA ALA A 278 -13.09 -8.74 -16.26
C ALA A 278 -14.60 -8.87 -15.97
N GLY A 279 -15.11 -8.17 -14.97
CA GLY A 279 -16.55 -8.00 -14.78
C GLY A 279 -17.13 -7.01 -15.80
N GLY A 280 -18.39 -7.23 -16.17
CA GLY A 280 -19.12 -6.36 -17.10
C GLY A 280 -19.55 -5.05 -16.44
N GLY A 281 -19.66 -3.99 -17.23
CA GLY A 281 -20.14 -2.69 -16.76
C GLY A 281 -21.62 -2.72 -16.39
N GLY A 282 -22.03 -1.91 -15.41
CA GLY A 282 -23.43 -1.71 -15.09
C GLY A 282 -24.15 -0.85 -16.13
N GLY A 283 -25.43 -1.15 -16.35
CA GLY A 283 -26.29 -0.42 -17.28
C GLY A 283 -26.67 0.97 -16.77
N ARG A 284 -26.96 1.89 -17.69
CA ARG A 284 -27.43 3.25 -17.34
C ARG A 284 -28.87 3.24 -16.86
N SER A 285 -29.21 4.16 -15.97
CA SER A 285 -30.60 4.37 -15.53
C SER A 285 -31.45 5.16 -16.55
N GLY A 286 -32.76 5.19 -16.31
CA GLY A 286 -33.71 6.04 -17.04
C GLY A 286 -33.49 7.54 -16.82
N PHE A 287 -34.17 8.36 -17.62
CA PHE A 287 -33.97 9.81 -17.65
C PHE A 287 -34.48 10.54 -16.41
N MET A 288 -35.72 10.26 -15.96
CA MET A 288 -36.35 11.00 -14.85
C MET A 288 -36.22 10.31 -13.48
N PHE A 289 -36.47 9.00 -13.40
CA PHE A 289 -36.31 8.22 -12.18
C PHE A 289 -35.59 6.89 -12.46
N GLY A 290 -34.68 6.50 -11.57
CA GLY A 290 -34.08 5.17 -11.55
C GLY A 290 -32.60 5.15 -11.19
N ASN A 291 -32.13 3.98 -10.78
CA ASN A 291 -30.75 3.72 -10.39
C ASN A 291 -29.93 3.18 -11.55
N GLY A 292 -28.65 3.55 -11.61
CA GLY A 292 -27.69 2.87 -12.47
C GLY A 292 -27.43 1.45 -11.97
N GLY A 293 -27.11 0.54 -12.88
CA GLY A 293 -26.77 -0.84 -12.54
C GLY A 293 -25.38 -0.95 -11.90
N ALA A 294 -25.19 -1.93 -11.02
CA ALA A 294 -23.86 -2.23 -10.48
C ALA A 294 -22.97 -2.87 -11.56
N GLY A 295 -21.66 -2.62 -11.50
CA GLY A 295 -20.68 -3.37 -12.29
C GLY A 295 -20.45 -4.77 -11.71
N GLY A 296 -20.13 -5.73 -12.56
CA GLY A 296 -19.82 -7.10 -12.14
C GLY A 296 -18.43 -7.21 -11.51
N ALA A 297 -18.25 -8.15 -10.59
CA ALA A 297 -16.93 -8.43 -10.03
C ALA A 297 -15.99 -9.05 -11.08
N GLY A 298 -14.69 -8.82 -10.95
CA GLY A 298 -13.68 -9.54 -11.72
C GLY A 298 -13.56 -11.01 -11.29
N GLY A 299 -13.08 -11.87 -12.18
CA GLY A 299 -12.80 -13.27 -11.89
C GLY A 299 -11.43 -13.46 -11.24
N ALA A 300 -11.30 -14.45 -10.35
CA ALA A 300 -10.01 -14.81 -9.76
C ALA A 300 -9.04 -15.35 -10.82
N ALA A 301 -7.75 -15.13 -10.60
CA ALA A 301 -6.72 -15.70 -11.47
C ALA A 301 -6.29 -17.11 -11.02
N GLY A 302 -5.70 -17.85 -11.95
CA GLY A 302 -5.04 -19.12 -11.69
C GLY A 302 -3.59 -18.96 -11.24
N ASN A 303 -3.11 -19.90 -10.44
CA ASN A 303 -1.73 -20.02 -10.02
C ASN A 303 -0.82 -20.51 -11.16
N GLY A 304 0.45 -20.11 -11.11
CA GLY A 304 1.49 -20.65 -11.96
C GLY A 304 1.83 -22.09 -11.59
N GLY A 305 2.16 -22.90 -12.59
CA GLY A 305 2.57 -24.29 -12.38
C GLY A 305 3.95 -24.37 -11.73
N ALA A 306 4.18 -25.36 -10.88
CA ALA A 306 5.52 -25.63 -10.37
C ALA A 306 6.47 -26.09 -11.48
N GLY A 307 7.76 -25.78 -11.37
CA GLY A 307 8.79 -26.38 -12.22
C GLY A 307 8.98 -27.87 -11.89
N ALA A 308 9.36 -28.66 -12.88
CA ALA A 308 9.71 -30.06 -12.70
C ALA A 308 11.00 -30.20 -11.88
N GLY A 309 11.06 -31.21 -11.02
CA GLY A 309 12.33 -31.61 -10.40
C GLY A 309 13.28 -32.18 -11.44
N GLY A 310 14.56 -31.84 -11.36
CA GLY A 310 15.59 -32.36 -12.25
C GLY A 310 15.65 -33.89 -12.22
N VAL A 311 16.04 -34.49 -13.33
CA VAL A 311 16.12 -35.95 -13.50
C VAL A 311 17.54 -36.37 -13.87
N ASP A 312 18.04 -37.41 -13.21
CA ASP A 312 19.33 -38.03 -13.54
C ASP A 312 19.13 -39.01 -14.71
N THR A 313 19.32 -38.51 -15.94
CA THR A 313 19.33 -39.35 -17.15
C THR A 313 20.76 -39.75 -17.49
N PRO A 314 20.98 -40.88 -18.20
CA PRO A 314 22.31 -41.31 -18.62
C PRO A 314 23.10 -40.26 -19.40
N GLU A 315 22.41 -39.32 -20.06
CA GLU A 315 23.00 -38.21 -20.82
C GLU A 315 23.29 -36.95 -19.96
N GLY A 316 22.74 -36.81 -18.75
CA GLY A 316 23.02 -35.71 -17.81
C GLY A 316 22.45 -34.34 -18.20
N ASP A 317 21.60 -34.26 -19.24
CA ASP A 317 21.14 -33.00 -19.81
C ASP A 317 20.03 -32.29 -18.99
N GLN A 318 19.44 -32.96 -17.99
CA GLN A 318 18.24 -32.51 -17.26
C GLN A 318 18.41 -32.49 -15.73
N LEU A 319 19.65 -32.34 -15.26
CA LEU A 319 19.97 -32.33 -13.82
C LEU A 319 19.43 -31.11 -13.07
N ASN A 320 19.18 -30.00 -13.76
CA ASN A 320 18.65 -28.78 -13.16
C ASN A 320 17.14 -28.84 -13.04
N GLY A 321 16.60 -28.29 -11.96
CA GLY A 321 15.15 -28.12 -11.80
C GLY A 321 14.59 -27.03 -12.72
N GLY A 322 13.37 -27.27 -13.20
CA GLY A 322 12.65 -26.35 -14.08
C GLY A 322 12.13 -25.11 -13.35
N TRP A 323 11.84 -24.06 -14.09
CA TRP A 323 11.36 -22.81 -13.50
C TRP A 323 9.87 -22.91 -13.17
N GLY A 324 9.46 -22.30 -12.05
CA GLY A 324 8.06 -22.08 -11.75
C GLY A 324 7.43 -21.10 -12.72
N GLY A 325 6.19 -21.35 -13.09
CA GLY A 325 5.42 -20.47 -13.95
C GLY A 325 4.85 -19.29 -13.19
N ASN A 326 4.56 -18.18 -13.89
CA ASN A 326 3.97 -17.00 -13.26
C ASN A 326 2.49 -17.23 -12.94
N GLY A 327 1.97 -16.61 -11.89
CA GLY A 327 0.54 -16.52 -11.63
C GLY A 327 -0.16 -15.60 -12.61
N GLY A 328 -1.46 -15.85 -12.84
CA GLY A 328 -2.31 -15.03 -13.70
C GLY A 328 -2.71 -13.71 -13.02
N ALA A 329 -3.09 -12.71 -13.82
CA ALA A 329 -3.64 -11.46 -13.29
C ALA A 329 -5.12 -11.63 -12.90
N GLY A 330 -5.51 -11.06 -11.76
CA GLY A 330 -6.90 -10.99 -11.32
C GLY A 330 -7.74 -10.12 -12.26
N GLY A 331 -9.00 -10.49 -12.43
CA GLY A 331 -9.95 -9.75 -13.25
C GLY A 331 -10.26 -8.38 -12.65
N ALA A 332 -10.35 -7.35 -13.49
CA ALA A 332 -10.84 -6.05 -13.08
C ALA A 332 -12.36 -6.10 -12.81
N GLY A 333 -12.83 -5.36 -11.82
CA GLY A 333 -14.25 -5.12 -11.62
C GLY A 333 -14.83 -4.20 -12.70
N GLY A 334 -16.10 -4.42 -13.03
CA GLY A 334 -16.83 -3.66 -14.02
C GLY A 334 -17.15 -2.24 -13.56
N ALA A 335 -17.27 -1.31 -14.51
CA ALA A 335 -17.65 0.07 -14.20
C ALA A 335 -19.09 0.15 -13.66
N ALA A 336 -19.35 1.12 -12.78
CA ALA A 336 -20.71 1.44 -12.37
C ALA A 336 -21.55 1.99 -13.54
N GLY A 337 -22.83 1.63 -13.56
CA GLY A 337 -23.83 2.28 -14.40
C GLY A 337 -24.11 3.71 -13.95
N VAL A 338 -24.10 4.66 -14.87
CA VAL A 338 -24.37 6.08 -14.58
C VAL A 338 -25.87 6.41 -14.69
N ARG A 339 -26.31 7.49 -14.03
CA ARG A 339 -27.64 8.03 -14.22
C ARG A 339 -27.88 8.53 -15.65
N GLY A 340 -29.12 8.38 -16.12
CA GLY A 340 -29.55 8.78 -17.46
C GLY A 340 -29.68 10.29 -17.69
N SER A 341 -29.69 11.13 -16.64
CA SER A 341 -29.81 12.59 -16.80
C SER A 341 -28.92 13.42 -15.89
N ASN A 342 -28.45 14.55 -16.43
CA ASN A 342 -27.71 15.59 -15.69
C ASN A 342 -28.64 16.69 -15.12
N PHE A 343 -29.94 16.64 -15.44
CA PHE A 343 -30.93 17.62 -14.98
C PHE A 343 -31.58 17.21 -13.65
N TYR A 344 -31.74 15.91 -13.41
CA TYR A 344 -32.30 15.36 -12.16
C TYR A 344 -31.18 14.65 -11.37
N SER A 345 -30.39 15.41 -10.62
CA SER A 345 -29.14 14.94 -10.00
C SER A 345 -29.21 14.62 -8.50
N GLY A 346 -30.39 14.72 -7.89
CA GLY A 346 -30.58 14.42 -6.47
C GLY A 346 -30.93 12.95 -6.22
N ALA A 347 -30.54 12.42 -5.04
CA ALA A 347 -30.81 11.03 -4.62
C ALA A 347 -32.30 10.64 -4.61
N PHE A 348 -33.21 11.62 -4.61
CA PHE A 348 -34.64 11.40 -4.80
C PHE A 348 -34.98 10.80 -6.18
N TYR A 349 -34.23 11.20 -7.22
CA TYR A 349 -34.46 10.75 -8.60
C TYR A 349 -33.71 9.45 -8.92
N GLY A 350 -32.76 9.06 -8.07
CA GLY A 350 -31.99 7.82 -8.18
C GLY A 350 -30.51 8.05 -7.96
N ASN A 351 -29.76 6.96 -7.95
CA ASN A 351 -28.32 6.93 -7.69
C ASN A 351 -27.56 6.30 -8.86
N ASP A 352 -26.27 6.59 -8.95
CA ASP A 352 -25.37 5.81 -9.81
C ASP A 352 -25.18 4.41 -9.20
N GLY A 353 -24.83 3.43 -10.02
CA GLY A 353 -24.49 2.09 -9.54
C GLY A 353 -23.16 2.06 -8.77
N GLN A 354 -22.86 0.92 -8.18
CA GLN A 354 -21.53 0.65 -7.63
C GLN A 354 -20.65 -0.01 -8.68
N ALA A 355 -19.35 0.28 -8.70
CA ALA A 355 -18.43 -0.48 -9.54
C ALA A 355 -18.22 -1.88 -8.93
N GLY A 356 -17.85 -2.85 -9.74
CA GLY A 356 -17.51 -4.18 -9.27
C GLY A 356 -16.15 -4.22 -8.58
N ASP A 357 -15.96 -5.21 -7.71
CA ASP A 357 -14.67 -5.46 -7.07
C ASP A 357 -13.70 -6.14 -8.05
N GLY A 358 -12.42 -5.82 -7.92
CA GLY A 358 -11.33 -6.53 -8.59
C GLY A 358 -10.97 -7.80 -7.84
N ALA A 359 -10.46 -8.79 -8.55
CA ALA A 359 -10.09 -10.08 -7.97
C ALA A 359 -8.60 -10.22 -7.72
N ASP A 360 -8.21 -11.16 -6.87
CA ASP A 360 -6.81 -11.40 -6.52
C ASP A 360 -6.00 -11.97 -7.70
N GLY A 361 -4.72 -11.62 -7.72
CA GLY A 361 -3.73 -12.22 -8.62
C GLY A 361 -3.34 -13.63 -8.16
N GLY A 362 -2.99 -14.50 -9.11
CA GLY A 362 -2.59 -15.87 -8.83
C GLY A 362 -1.18 -15.94 -8.28
N ASN A 363 -0.88 -16.95 -7.47
CA ASN A 363 0.46 -17.16 -6.95
C ASN A 363 1.40 -17.68 -8.05
N GLY A 364 2.67 -17.32 -7.99
CA GLY A 364 3.72 -17.91 -8.82
C GLY A 364 4.01 -19.35 -8.39
N GLY A 365 4.28 -20.22 -9.36
CA GLY A 365 4.67 -21.61 -9.11
C GLY A 365 6.07 -21.69 -8.50
N ALA A 366 6.32 -22.70 -7.67
CA ALA A 366 7.66 -22.96 -7.15
C ALA A 366 8.61 -23.44 -8.28
N GLY A 367 9.89 -23.11 -8.18
CA GLY A 367 10.94 -23.73 -8.98
C GLY A 367 11.12 -25.20 -8.57
N GLY A 368 11.42 -26.07 -9.53
CA GLY A 368 11.74 -27.46 -9.23
C GLY A 368 13.10 -27.60 -8.57
N SER A 369 13.27 -28.54 -7.66
CA SER A 369 14.59 -28.88 -7.12
C SER A 369 15.45 -29.61 -8.16
N ALA A 370 16.76 -29.59 -8.00
CA ALA A 370 17.68 -30.34 -8.85
C ALA A 370 17.52 -31.87 -8.70
N ALA A 371 18.04 -32.61 -9.68
CA ALA A 371 18.21 -34.06 -9.56
C ALA A 371 19.08 -34.41 -8.35
N THR A 372 18.78 -35.54 -7.71
CA THR A 372 19.58 -36.10 -6.62
C THR A 372 20.12 -37.47 -7.01
N ASP A 373 21.30 -37.81 -6.49
CA ASP A 373 21.82 -39.18 -6.56
C ASP A 373 21.12 -40.12 -5.56
N GLU A 374 21.52 -41.39 -5.55
CA GLU A 374 20.97 -42.42 -4.64
C GLU A 374 21.20 -42.11 -3.14
N LEU A 375 22.14 -41.22 -2.83
CA LEU A 375 22.48 -40.78 -1.47
C LEU A 375 21.77 -39.48 -1.09
N GLY A 376 21.02 -38.87 -2.01
CA GLY A 376 20.29 -37.62 -1.81
C GLY A 376 21.10 -36.35 -2.08
N ALA A 377 22.30 -36.45 -2.66
CA ALA A 377 23.11 -35.29 -3.00
C ALA A 377 22.66 -34.68 -4.33
N PHE A 378 22.54 -33.35 -4.38
CA PHE A 378 22.14 -32.65 -5.60
C PHE A 378 23.21 -32.72 -6.69
N LEU A 379 22.78 -33.03 -7.91
CA LEU A 379 23.62 -33.17 -9.10
C LEU A 379 23.58 -31.93 -10.01
N GLY A 380 22.54 -31.09 -9.88
CA GLY A 380 22.34 -29.86 -10.65
C GLY A 380 21.88 -28.70 -9.78
N ASN A 381 21.44 -27.61 -10.41
CA ASN A 381 20.93 -26.43 -9.73
C ASN A 381 19.39 -26.44 -9.65
N GLY A 382 18.83 -25.82 -8.62
CA GLY A 382 17.39 -25.64 -8.51
C GLY A 382 16.85 -24.57 -9.46
N GLY A 383 15.57 -24.68 -9.77
CA GLY A 383 14.85 -23.77 -10.65
C GLY A 383 14.42 -22.48 -9.95
N ARG A 384 14.17 -21.43 -10.74
CA ARG A 384 13.64 -20.16 -10.23
C ARG A 384 12.15 -20.27 -9.90
N GLY A 385 11.68 -19.64 -8.83
CA GLY A 385 10.26 -19.46 -8.57
C GLY A 385 9.59 -18.45 -9.52
N GLY A 386 8.35 -18.73 -9.88
CA GLY A 386 7.53 -17.86 -10.74
C GLY A 386 7.05 -16.61 -10.02
N ALA A 387 6.80 -15.53 -10.76
CA ALA A 387 6.25 -14.30 -10.18
C ALA A 387 4.75 -14.45 -9.85
N GLY A 388 4.30 -13.82 -8.78
CA GLY A 388 2.88 -13.64 -8.50
C GLY A 388 2.20 -12.68 -9.49
N GLY A 389 0.93 -12.93 -9.75
CA GLY A 389 0.10 -12.14 -10.65
C GLY A 389 -0.39 -10.85 -10.00
N ALA A 390 -0.73 -9.85 -10.80
CA ALA A 390 -1.30 -8.61 -10.28
C ALA A 390 -2.76 -8.80 -9.85
N GLY A 391 -3.18 -8.12 -8.79
CA GLY A 391 -4.58 -7.98 -8.42
C GLY A 391 -5.34 -7.07 -9.38
N GLY A 392 -6.62 -7.36 -9.57
CA GLY A 392 -7.53 -6.60 -10.41
C GLY A 392 -7.93 -5.28 -9.76
N THR A 393 -8.11 -4.23 -10.57
CA THR A 393 -8.66 -2.96 -10.11
C THR A 393 -10.17 -3.05 -9.94
N GLY A 394 -10.75 -2.35 -8.97
CA GLY A 394 -12.20 -2.32 -8.81
C GLY A 394 -12.66 -1.33 -7.75
N ASN A 395 -13.91 -1.46 -7.31
CA ASN A 395 -14.43 -0.76 -6.15
C ASN A 395 -13.54 -1.06 -4.92
N ILE A 396 -13.36 -2.35 -4.62
CA ILE A 396 -12.21 -2.85 -3.86
C ILE A 396 -11.24 -3.51 -4.85
N GLY A 397 -9.96 -3.16 -4.78
CA GLY A 397 -8.91 -3.76 -5.60
C GLY A 397 -8.43 -5.07 -4.99
N GLY A 398 -8.19 -6.08 -5.82
CA GLY A 398 -7.70 -7.38 -5.37
C GLY A 398 -6.23 -7.35 -4.95
N ASP A 399 -5.83 -8.30 -4.12
CA ASP A 399 -4.44 -8.44 -3.69
C ASP A 399 -3.55 -9.00 -4.81
N GLY A 400 -2.27 -8.65 -4.80
CA GLY A 400 -1.28 -9.27 -5.66
C GLY A 400 -0.93 -10.68 -5.17
N GLY A 401 -0.75 -11.62 -6.10
CA GLY A 401 -0.38 -12.99 -5.75
C GLY A 401 1.05 -13.10 -5.21
N ASP A 402 1.32 -14.12 -4.42
CA ASP A 402 2.65 -14.38 -3.87
C ASP A 402 3.62 -14.90 -4.94
N GLY A 403 4.91 -14.61 -4.80
CA GLY A 403 5.96 -15.21 -5.61
C GLY A 403 6.24 -16.65 -5.20
N GLY A 404 6.51 -17.52 -6.17
CA GLY A 404 6.88 -18.91 -5.90
C GLY A 404 8.28 -19.04 -5.29
N ALA A 405 8.50 -20.07 -4.47
CA ALA A 405 9.83 -20.36 -3.93
C ALA A 405 10.81 -20.82 -5.05
N GLY A 406 12.11 -20.54 -4.89
CA GLY A 406 13.15 -21.20 -5.68
C GLY A 406 13.28 -22.67 -5.28
N GLY A 407 13.72 -23.52 -6.21
CA GLY A 407 13.98 -24.93 -5.95
C GLY A 407 15.37 -25.15 -5.36
N ASP A 408 15.55 -26.23 -4.62
CA ASP A 408 16.84 -26.56 -3.99
C ASP A 408 17.82 -27.14 -5.00
N GLY A 409 19.12 -27.01 -4.76
CA GLY A 409 20.11 -27.64 -5.63
C GLY A 409 21.55 -27.58 -5.12
N LEU A 410 22.49 -27.85 -6.02
CA LEU A 410 23.91 -27.81 -5.74
C LEU A 410 24.37 -26.37 -5.52
N VAL A 411 24.03 -25.45 -6.42
CA VAL A 411 24.28 -24.01 -6.25
C VAL A 411 22.98 -23.24 -6.50
N GLY A 412 22.69 -22.26 -5.66
CA GLY A 412 21.45 -21.48 -5.68
C GLY A 412 21.50 -20.20 -6.52
N THR A 413 22.57 -19.91 -7.27
CA THR A 413 22.69 -18.66 -8.07
C THR A 413 21.63 -18.49 -9.16
N GLN A 414 20.83 -19.52 -9.44
CA GLN A 414 19.67 -19.48 -10.34
C GLN A 414 18.33 -19.78 -9.65
N ALA A 415 18.37 -20.23 -8.40
CA ALA A 415 17.22 -20.65 -7.60
C ALA A 415 16.58 -19.48 -6.85
N PHE A 416 16.35 -18.36 -7.53
CA PHE A 416 15.74 -17.20 -6.89
C PHE A 416 14.27 -17.43 -6.59
N GLY A 417 13.79 -16.87 -5.48
CA GLY A 417 12.38 -16.70 -5.25
C GLY A 417 11.74 -15.78 -6.28
N GLY A 418 10.48 -16.06 -6.60
CA GLY A 418 9.63 -15.25 -7.46
C GLY A 418 9.28 -13.91 -6.80
N ALA A 419 9.08 -12.87 -7.60
CA ALA A 419 8.58 -11.61 -7.07
C ALA A 419 7.08 -11.71 -6.74
N GLY A 420 6.63 -11.04 -5.69
CA GLY A 420 5.21 -10.87 -5.41
C GLY A 420 4.53 -9.93 -6.42
N GLY A 421 3.24 -10.14 -6.62
CA GLY A 421 2.39 -9.40 -7.53
C GLY A 421 2.00 -8.03 -6.99
N VAL A 422 1.63 -7.11 -7.88
CA VAL A 422 1.16 -5.76 -7.50
C VAL A 422 -0.32 -5.84 -7.10
N GLY A 423 -0.69 -5.19 -5.99
CA GLY A 423 -2.09 -5.06 -5.58
C GLY A 423 -2.88 -4.12 -6.48
N GLY A 424 -4.17 -4.41 -6.64
CA GLY A 424 -5.10 -3.65 -7.47
C GLY A 424 -5.50 -2.31 -6.85
N SER A 425 -5.72 -1.31 -7.71
CA SER A 425 -6.25 -0.01 -7.27
C SER A 425 -7.72 -0.13 -6.84
N SER A 426 -8.10 0.65 -5.83
CA SER A 426 -9.48 0.76 -5.33
C SER A 426 -10.08 2.15 -5.59
N LEU A 427 -11.40 2.19 -5.76
CA LEU A 427 -12.15 3.44 -5.89
C LEU A 427 -12.61 3.95 -4.52
N GLY A 428 -12.81 5.26 -4.39
CA GLY A 428 -13.36 5.86 -3.18
C GLY A 428 -12.50 5.63 -1.92
N ASP A 429 -13.16 5.39 -0.79
CA ASP A 429 -12.56 5.24 0.55
C ASP A 429 -12.10 3.82 0.89
N ASN A 430 -12.23 2.89 -0.06
CA ASN A 430 -11.78 1.51 0.10
C ASN A 430 -10.26 1.39 0.20
N ILE A 431 -9.80 0.32 0.86
CA ILE A 431 -8.38 0.02 0.99
C ILE A 431 -7.85 -0.55 -0.33
N GLY A 432 -6.72 -0.05 -0.81
CA GLY A 432 -6.04 -0.59 -1.98
C GLY A 432 -5.57 -2.03 -1.75
N GLY A 433 -5.55 -2.85 -2.81
CA GLY A 433 -5.08 -4.23 -2.69
C GLY A 433 -3.64 -4.30 -2.18
N ALA A 434 -3.32 -5.27 -1.33
CA ALA A 434 -1.97 -5.49 -0.85
C ALA A 434 -1.07 -6.01 -1.98
N GLY A 435 0.21 -5.68 -1.93
CA GLY A 435 1.21 -6.36 -2.76
C GLY A 435 1.49 -7.76 -2.24
N GLY A 436 1.69 -8.71 -3.14
CA GLY A 436 2.01 -10.10 -2.79
C GLY A 436 3.40 -10.24 -2.17
N THR A 437 3.61 -11.28 -1.39
CA THR A 437 4.91 -11.58 -0.78
C THR A 437 5.90 -12.13 -1.82
N GLY A 438 7.19 -11.86 -1.64
CA GLY A 438 8.23 -12.49 -2.44
C GLY A 438 8.46 -13.95 -2.02
N GLY A 439 8.72 -14.83 -2.98
CA GLY A 439 9.02 -16.23 -2.70
C GLY A 439 10.39 -16.42 -2.03
N ALA A 440 10.57 -17.48 -1.24
CA ALA A 440 11.87 -17.81 -0.66
C ALA A 440 12.87 -18.21 -1.77
N GLY A 441 14.16 -17.96 -1.55
CA GLY A 441 15.22 -18.53 -2.39
C GLY A 441 15.42 -20.01 -2.08
N GLY A 442 15.87 -20.79 -3.08
CA GLY A 442 16.13 -22.22 -2.90
C GLY A 442 17.41 -22.51 -2.11
N ASP A 443 17.41 -23.59 -1.36
CA ASP A 443 18.55 -24.03 -0.57
C ASP A 443 19.68 -24.55 -1.49
N ALA A 444 20.93 -24.45 -1.02
CA ALA A 444 22.09 -24.92 -1.76
C ALA A 444 22.98 -25.85 -0.92
N THR A 445 23.44 -26.94 -1.52
CA THR A 445 24.43 -27.81 -0.88
C THR A 445 25.87 -27.42 -1.16
N ALA A 446 26.13 -26.42 -1.99
CA ALA A 446 27.46 -25.86 -2.25
C ALA A 446 27.37 -24.40 -2.73
N GLY A 447 28.44 -23.63 -2.51
CA GLY A 447 28.50 -22.25 -3.04
C GLY A 447 27.43 -21.34 -2.44
N GLN A 448 26.78 -20.50 -3.24
CA GLN A 448 25.78 -19.54 -2.74
C GLN A 448 24.35 -20.06 -2.94
N ALA A 449 23.53 -19.99 -1.90
CA ALA A 449 22.10 -20.31 -1.94
C ALA A 449 21.26 -19.22 -2.64
N GLY A 450 20.02 -19.55 -2.99
CA GLY A 450 19.13 -18.69 -3.76
C GLY A 450 18.73 -17.43 -3.01
N ALA A 451 18.69 -16.28 -3.68
CA ALA A 451 18.14 -15.07 -3.07
C ALA A 451 16.60 -15.11 -3.05
N GLY A 452 16.02 -14.53 -2.00
CA GLY A 452 14.58 -14.35 -1.90
C GLY A 452 14.04 -13.34 -2.90
N GLY A 453 12.78 -13.53 -3.28
CA GLY A 453 12.03 -12.67 -4.18
C GLY A 453 11.66 -11.34 -3.53
N ARG A 454 11.46 -10.30 -4.35
CA ARG A 454 10.96 -9.01 -3.85
C ARG A 454 9.47 -9.08 -3.59
N GLY A 455 8.99 -8.42 -2.54
CA GLY A 455 7.57 -8.18 -2.34
C GLY A 455 6.99 -7.24 -3.40
N GLY A 456 5.71 -7.41 -3.69
CA GLY A 456 4.96 -6.62 -4.66
C GLY A 456 4.51 -5.27 -4.09
N ASN A 457 4.18 -4.33 -4.97
CA ASN A 457 3.71 -3.02 -4.54
C ASN A 457 2.23 -3.05 -4.16
N GLY A 458 1.83 -2.28 -3.16
CA GLY A 458 0.42 -2.09 -2.81
C GLY A 458 -0.32 -1.21 -3.84
N GLY A 459 -1.61 -1.46 -3.99
CA GLY A 459 -2.52 -0.76 -4.88
C GLY A 459 -2.87 0.65 -4.40
N ALA A 460 -3.13 1.55 -5.33
CA ALA A 460 -3.48 2.94 -5.03
C ALA A 460 -4.99 3.10 -4.74
N THR A 461 -5.35 4.21 -4.11
CA THR A 461 -6.73 4.60 -3.82
C THR A 461 -6.96 6.08 -4.13
N GLU A 462 -8.22 6.47 -4.29
CA GLU A 462 -8.61 7.87 -4.50
C GLU A 462 -8.76 8.65 -3.19
N SER A 463 -9.42 8.03 -2.20
CA SER A 463 -9.64 8.62 -0.87
C SER A 463 -9.49 7.65 0.30
N GLY A 464 -9.30 6.36 0.03
CA GLY A 464 -9.08 5.33 1.05
C GLY A 464 -7.62 5.18 1.45
N THR A 465 -7.29 4.17 2.24
CA THR A 465 -5.89 3.88 2.55
C THR A 465 -5.24 3.10 1.43
N GLY A 466 -4.09 3.55 0.92
CA GLY A 466 -3.30 2.79 -0.05
C GLY A 466 -2.94 1.40 0.48
N GLY A 467 -2.86 0.41 -0.41
CA GLY A 467 -2.54 -0.96 -0.05
C GLY A 467 -1.14 -1.09 0.52
N THR A 468 -0.91 -2.06 1.40
CA THR A 468 0.43 -2.32 1.93
C THR A 468 1.33 -2.94 0.87
N GLY A 469 2.61 -2.59 0.85
CA GLY A 469 3.61 -3.33 0.07
C GLY A 469 3.81 -4.74 0.65
N GLY A 470 4.01 -5.71 -0.21
CA GLY A 470 4.25 -7.10 0.16
C GLY A 470 5.62 -7.29 0.80
N THR A 471 5.75 -8.31 1.65
CA THR A 471 7.04 -8.62 2.28
C THR A 471 8.01 -9.25 1.30
N GLY A 472 9.31 -9.08 1.51
CA GLY A 472 10.32 -9.86 0.78
C GLY A 472 10.27 -11.35 1.13
N GLY A 473 10.85 -12.20 0.30
CA GLY A 473 11.05 -13.62 0.57
C GLY A 473 12.38 -13.91 1.26
N ALA A 474 12.45 -14.93 2.11
CA ALA A 474 13.69 -15.31 2.78
C ALA A 474 14.77 -15.74 1.78
N GLY A 475 16.05 -15.49 2.10
CA GLY A 475 17.15 -16.11 1.39
C GLY A 475 17.23 -17.61 1.69
N GLY A 476 17.60 -18.41 0.69
CA GLY A 476 17.81 -19.85 0.86
C GLY A 476 19.03 -20.17 1.74
N ASN A 477 18.99 -21.31 2.40
CA ASN A 477 20.05 -21.80 3.27
C ASN A 477 21.13 -22.57 2.49
N GLY A 478 22.37 -22.44 2.91
CA GLY A 478 23.47 -23.34 2.52
C GLY A 478 23.52 -24.57 3.42
N ALA A 479 24.04 -25.71 2.96
CA ALA A 479 24.18 -26.96 3.74
C ALA A 479 24.76 -26.73 5.15
N THR A 480 23.89 -26.64 6.17
CA THR A 480 24.27 -26.15 7.51
C THR A 480 24.95 -27.18 8.39
N ASP A 481 24.81 -28.47 8.06
CA ASP A 481 25.17 -29.58 8.94
C ASP A 481 26.51 -30.23 8.57
N ASP A 482 27.11 -29.85 7.44
CA ASP A 482 28.44 -30.30 7.02
C ASP A 482 29.41 -29.11 6.96
N ALA A 483 30.19 -28.95 8.03
CA ALA A 483 31.19 -27.89 8.14
C ALA A 483 32.31 -28.00 7.09
N THR A 484 32.50 -29.13 6.41
CA THR A 484 33.55 -29.26 5.38
C THR A 484 33.14 -28.61 4.05
N VAL A 485 31.85 -28.38 3.87
CA VAL A 485 31.27 -27.80 2.66
C VAL A 485 31.19 -26.29 2.80
N GLN A 486 31.81 -25.56 1.87
CA GLN A 486 31.78 -24.11 1.89
C GLN A 486 30.49 -23.59 1.24
N THR A 487 29.65 -22.91 2.02
CA THR A 487 28.43 -22.27 1.54
C THR A 487 28.28 -20.82 2.01
N ILE A 488 27.53 -20.06 1.22
CA ILE A 488 27.09 -18.70 1.50
C ILE A 488 25.56 -18.71 1.45
N GLY A 489 24.92 -18.19 2.49
CA GLY A 489 23.47 -18.03 2.51
C GLY A 489 22.96 -17.09 1.43
N GLY A 490 21.74 -17.34 0.97
CA GLY A 490 21.07 -16.51 -0.01
C GLY A 490 20.70 -15.15 0.57
N ASN A 491 20.67 -14.10 -0.24
CA ASN A 491 20.23 -12.80 0.24
C ASN A 491 18.71 -12.77 0.45
N GLY A 492 18.24 -12.07 1.48
CA GLY A 492 16.84 -11.81 1.71
C GLY A 492 16.26 -10.89 0.63
N GLY A 493 14.99 -11.12 0.30
CA GLY A 493 14.21 -10.32 -0.64
C GLY A 493 13.86 -8.95 -0.08
N GLY A 494 13.84 -7.94 -0.95
CA GLY A 494 13.38 -6.59 -0.58
C GLY A 494 11.85 -6.53 -0.41
N GLY A 495 11.36 -5.68 0.50
CA GLY A 495 9.94 -5.40 0.63
C GLY A 495 9.40 -4.49 -0.49
N GLY A 496 8.11 -4.61 -0.79
CA GLY A 496 7.42 -3.83 -1.81
C GLY A 496 7.01 -2.44 -1.33
N THR A 497 6.73 -1.53 -2.25
CA THR A 497 6.31 -0.17 -1.89
C THR A 497 4.84 -0.14 -1.47
N GLY A 498 4.48 0.65 -0.46
CA GLY A 498 3.08 0.92 -0.14
C GLY A 498 2.38 1.74 -1.22
N GLY A 499 1.09 1.49 -1.43
CA GLY A 499 0.25 2.18 -2.40
C GLY A 499 -0.06 3.62 -2.00
N ALA A 500 -0.34 4.47 -2.99
CA ALA A 500 -0.72 5.85 -2.73
C ALA A 500 -2.16 5.92 -2.21
N GLY A 501 -2.40 6.73 -1.17
CA GLY A 501 -3.73 6.88 -0.56
C GLY A 501 -4.66 7.89 -1.24
N GLY A 502 -4.16 8.65 -2.22
CA GLY A 502 -4.92 9.79 -2.75
C GLY A 502 -5.22 10.76 -1.61
N SER A 503 -6.49 11.07 -1.35
CA SER A 503 -6.92 11.88 -0.19
C SER A 503 -7.01 11.12 1.15
N GLY A 504 -6.81 9.81 1.14
CA GLY A 504 -6.63 8.97 2.32
C GLY A 504 -5.16 8.63 2.59
N ASN A 505 -4.91 7.79 3.59
CA ASN A 505 -3.54 7.54 4.06
C ASN A 505 -2.75 6.70 3.05
N GLY A 506 -1.45 6.96 2.91
CA GLY A 506 -0.57 6.10 2.14
C GLY A 506 -0.40 4.73 2.81
N GLY A 507 -0.28 3.68 1.99
CA GLY A 507 -0.03 2.33 2.48
C GLY A 507 1.38 2.18 3.04
N ASN A 508 1.58 1.28 4.00
CA ASN A 508 2.92 1.01 4.52
C ASN A 508 3.77 0.24 3.50
N GLY A 509 5.07 0.50 3.47
CA GLY A 509 6.03 -0.32 2.74
C GLY A 509 6.17 -1.70 3.39
N GLY A 510 6.37 -2.72 2.57
CA GLY A 510 6.57 -4.09 3.03
C GLY A 510 7.90 -4.26 3.76
N ALA A 511 7.93 -5.12 4.78
CA ALA A 511 9.18 -5.52 5.40
C ALA A 511 10.03 -6.33 4.43
N ALA A 512 11.34 -6.15 4.47
CA ALA A 512 12.25 -7.09 3.84
C ALA A 512 12.33 -8.39 4.63
N ALA A 513 12.87 -9.42 4.00
CA ALA A 513 13.12 -10.70 4.64
C ALA A 513 14.60 -10.92 4.92
N ASP A 514 14.86 -11.89 5.78
CA ASP A 514 16.17 -12.20 6.29
C ASP A 514 17.04 -12.93 5.25
N GLY A 515 18.36 -12.77 5.39
CA GLY A 515 19.33 -13.58 4.66
C GLY A 515 19.30 -15.03 5.14
N GLY A 516 19.55 -15.97 4.24
CA GLY A 516 19.64 -17.38 4.56
C GLY A 516 20.93 -17.73 5.30
N THR A 517 20.94 -18.91 5.92
CA THR A 517 22.12 -19.42 6.63
C THR A 517 23.20 -19.93 5.66
N GLY A 518 24.46 -19.96 6.09
CA GLY A 518 25.54 -20.61 5.33
C GLY A 518 26.63 -21.12 6.26
N THR A 519 27.54 -21.96 5.80
CA THR A 519 28.64 -22.47 6.64
C THR A 519 29.75 -21.44 6.78
N LEU A 520 30.22 -20.86 5.68
CA LEU A 520 31.23 -19.81 5.73
C LEU A 520 30.61 -18.45 6.00
N ARG A 521 29.53 -18.10 5.30
CA ARG A 521 28.93 -16.77 5.41
C ARG A 521 27.41 -16.82 5.36
N GLY A 522 26.75 -16.06 6.23
CA GLY A 522 25.31 -15.86 6.10
C GLY A 522 24.93 -14.87 5.00
N GLY A 523 23.70 -14.98 4.50
CA GLY A 523 23.16 -14.08 3.47
C GLY A 523 22.96 -12.65 3.98
N VAL A 524 22.91 -11.68 3.08
CA VAL A 524 22.58 -10.29 3.44
C VAL A 524 21.06 -10.15 3.57
N GLY A 525 20.57 -9.45 4.60
CA GLY A 525 19.15 -9.14 4.74
C GLY A 525 18.62 -8.21 3.65
N GLY A 526 17.33 -8.34 3.32
CA GLY A 526 16.69 -7.55 2.27
C GLY A 526 16.51 -6.07 2.63
N LEU A 527 16.27 -5.24 1.62
CA LEU A 527 15.93 -3.82 1.80
C LEU A 527 14.44 -3.64 2.08
N GLY A 528 14.08 -2.87 3.11
CA GLY A 528 12.69 -2.54 3.42
C GLY A 528 12.04 -1.67 2.33
N GLY A 529 10.74 -1.88 2.11
CA GLY A 529 9.96 -1.14 1.11
C GLY A 529 9.63 0.28 1.53
N SER A 530 9.48 1.20 0.58
CA SER A 530 9.07 2.57 0.88
C SER A 530 7.58 2.66 1.22
N GLY A 531 7.21 3.54 2.14
CA GLY A 531 5.81 3.89 2.40
C GLY A 531 5.18 4.68 1.24
N GLY A 532 3.88 4.52 1.07
CA GLY A 532 3.07 5.20 0.07
C GLY A 532 2.80 6.66 0.44
N SER A 533 2.65 7.49 -0.58
CA SER A 533 2.31 8.91 -0.41
C SER A 533 0.81 9.11 -0.15
N ALA A 534 0.49 10.18 0.58
CA ALA A 534 -0.86 10.70 0.75
C ALA A 534 -0.96 12.15 0.27
N SER A 535 -2.20 12.57 0.00
CA SER A 535 -2.60 13.94 -0.32
C SER A 535 -3.76 14.36 0.61
N GLN A 536 -4.18 15.64 0.54
CA GLN A 536 -5.36 16.21 1.22
C GLN A 536 -5.65 15.70 2.65
N GLY A 537 -4.96 16.17 3.69
CA GLY A 537 -5.29 15.86 5.09
C GLY A 537 -4.67 14.58 5.63
N ALA A 538 -4.28 13.65 4.76
CA ALA A 538 -3.96 12.29 5.16
C ALA A 538 -2.48 11.99 5.37
N ASN A 539 -2.22 10.93 6.11
CA ASN A 539 -0.89 10.55 6.56
C ASN A 539 -0.14 9.73 5.50
N GLY A 540 1.16 9.97 5.34
CA GLY A 540 2.02 9.09 4.56
C GLY A 540 2.23 7.74 5.24
N GLY A 541 2.41 6.68 4.46
CA GLY A 541 2.66 5.33 4.99
C GLY A 541 4.07 5.18 5.55
N ALA A 542 4.27 4.30 6.54
CA ALA A 542 5.60 4.03 7.08
C ALA A 542 6.46 3.21 6.09
N GLY A 543 7.77 3.38 6.15
CA GLY A 543 8.72 2.50 5.46
C GLY A 543 8.83 1.15 6.17
N GLY A 544 9.03 0.07 5.41
CA GLY A 544 9.21 -1.27 5.93
C GLY A 544 10.59 -1.47 6.58
N ALA A 545 10.68 -2.38 7.54
CA ALA A 545 11.96 -2.74 8.15
C ALA A 545 12.89 -3.47 7.15
N GLY A 546 14.20 -3.30 7.31
CA GLY A 546 15.20 -4.12 6.64
C GLY A 546 15.28 -5.51 7.26
N GLY A 547 15.62 -6.51 6.46
CA GLY A 547 15.76 -7.90 6.94
C GLY A 547 17.05 -8.09 7.73
N ALA A 548 17.07 -9.04 8.66
CA ALA A 548 18.29 -9.44 9.35
C ALA A 548 19.27 -10.13 8.41
N GLY A 549 20.56 -10.06 8.72
CA GLY A 549 21.55 -10.91 8.11
C GLY A 549 21.34 -12.37 8.47
N GLY A 550 21.75 -13.28 7.60
CA GLY A 550 21.74 -14.71 7.86
C GLY A 550 22.87 -15.14 8.78
N ILE A 551 22.66 -16.23 9.51
CA ILE A 551 23.67 -16.79 10.42
C ILE A 551 24.72 -17.58 9.63
N SER A 552 25.95 -17.63 10.16
CA SER A 552 26.97 -18.57 9.67
C SER A 552 27.23 -19.69 10.69
N THR A 553 27.21 -20.96 10.26
CA THR A 553 27.37 -22.12 11.16
C THR A 553 28.82 -22.55 11.38
N GLY A 554 29.74 -22.14 10.50
CA GLY A 554 31.15 -22.49 10.56
C GLY A 554 31.60 -23.41 9.43
N TRP A 555 32.67 -23.02 8.74
CA TRP A 555 33.32 -23.80 7.70
C TRP A 555 34.74 -24.20 8.10
N ASP A 556 35.05 -25.50 8.04
CA ASP A 556 36.39 -26.06 8.20
C ASP A 556 37.01 -26.31 6.82
N GLY A 557 38.05 -25.53 6.50
CA GLY A 557 38.84 -25.67 5.27
C GLY A 557 39.83 -26.85 5.29
N GLY A 558 39.72 -27.75 6.26
CA GLY A 558 40.60 -28.92 6.46
C GLY A 558 41.82 -28.64 7.35
N SER A 559 41.91 -27.44 7.94
CA SER A 559 42.97 -27.07 8.88
C SER A 559 42.61 -27.36 10.33
N GLY A 560 41.34 -27.69 10.62
CA GLY A 560 40.80 -27.84 11.97
C GLY A 560 40.42 -26.52 12.63
N THR A 561 40.58 -25.39 11.92
CA THR A 561 40.04 -24.08 12.30
C THR A 561 38.74 -23.84 11.55
N ILE A 562 37.71 -23.44 12.29
CA ILE A 562 36.39 -23.15 11.75
C ILE A 562 36.31 -21.64 11.48
N PHE A 563 36.01 -21.25 10.24
CA PHE A 563 35.81 -19.87 9.83
C PHE A 563 34.34 -19.58 9.57
N SER A 564 33.85 -18.42 10.04
CA SER A 564 32.46 -18.03 9.80
C SER A 564 32.27 -16.52 9.79
N GLN A 565 31.39 -16.01 8.94
CA GLN A 565 31.04 -14.60 8.88
C GLN A 565 29.52 -14.41 8.89
N GLY A 566 29.00 -13.71 9.89
CA GLY A 566 27.59 -13.34 9.94
C GLY A 566 27.19 -12.45 8.75
N GLY A 567 25.97 -12.63 8.27
CA GLY A 567 25.39 -11.80 7.22
C GLY A 567 25.14 -10.37 7.69
N ASN A 568 25.24 -9.40 6.78
CA ASN A 568 24.89 -8.01 7.09
C ASN A 568 23.36 -7.84 7.11
N GLY A 569 22.87 -6.99 8.00
CA GLY A 569 21.47 -6.55 8.00
C GLY A 569 21.16 -5.63 6.81
N GLY A 570 19.92 -5.71 6.32
CA GLY A 570 19.41 -4.88 5.24
C GLY A 570 18.96 -3.49 5.72
N ALA A 571 18.95 -2.51 4.82
CA ALA A 571 18.51 -1.16 5.18
C ALA A 571 16.97 -1.08 5.28
N GLY A 572 16.47 -0.24 6.18
CA GLY A 572 15.05 0.09 6.28
C GLY A 572 14.57 0.99 5.14
N GLY A 573 13.29 0.88 4.80
CA GLY A 573 12.64 1.66 3.75
C GLY A 573 12.31 3.09 4.18
N SER A 574 12.18 4.00 3.23
CA SER A 574 11.79 5.38 3.50
C SER A 574 10.31 5.52 3.83
N GLY A 575 9.95 6.42 4.73
CA GLY A 575 8.56 6.81 4.96
C GLY A 575 7.96 7.60 3.80
N GLY A 576 6.66 7.44 3.58
CA GLY A 576 5.89 8.13 2.54
C GLY A 576 5.57 9.57 2.92
N SER A 577 5.35 10.41 1.91
CA SER A 577 4.99 11.82 2.13
C SER A 577 3.56 11.98 2.63
N GLY A 578 3.36 12.86 3.62
CA GLY A 578 2.03 13.23 4.12
C GLY A 578 1.42 14.40 3.34
N GLY A 579 0.09 14.40 3.22
CA GLY A 579 -0.66 15.50 2.61
C GLY A 579 -0.72 16.76 3.48
N PRO A 580 -1.36 17.85 3.01
CA PRO A 580 -1.61 19.05 3.82
C PRO A 580 -2.44 18.69 5.06
N ASN A 581 -2.01 19.06 6.26
CA ASN A 581 -2.55 18.67 7.58
C ASN A 581 -2.32 17.21 8.02
N GLY A 582 -1.72 16.35 7.18
CA GLY A 582 -1.38 14.96 7.53
C GLY A 582 0.08 14.77 7.96
N ALA A 583 0.35 13.79 8.82
CA ALA A 583 1.71 13.43 9.22
C ALA A 583 2.41 12.65 8.10
N ALA A 584 3.72 12.84 7.94
CA ALA A 584 4.48 11.97 7.05
C ALA A 584 4.84 10.65 7.72
N GLY A 585 5.08 9.61 6.91
CA GLY A 585 5.40 8.29 7.41
C GLY A 585 6.81 8.20 8.00
N ASN A 586 6.99 7.36 9.01
CA ASN A 586 8.31 7.09 9.58
C ASN A 586 9.14 6.21 8.64
N GLY A 587 10.47 6.34 8.69
CA GLY A 587 11.39 5.40 8.06
C GLY A 587 11.43 4.07 8.81
N GLY A 588 11.64 2.98 8.08
CA GLY A 588 11.77 1.65 8.66
C GLY A 588 13.11 1.45 9.37
N ALA A 589 13.15 0.59 10.37
CA ALA A 589 14.40 0.22 11.03
C ALA A 589 15.32 -0.57 10.09
N GLY A 590 16.63 -0.43 10.25
CA GLY A 590 17.62 -1.31 9.63
C GLY A 590 17.61 -2.68 10.32
N GLY A 591 17.84 -3.73 9.53
CA GLY A 591 17.91 -5.10 10.04
C GLY A 591 19.19 -5.35 10.84
N ALA A 592 19.16 -6.30 11.76
CA ALA A 592 20.33 -6.68 12.53
C ALA A 592 21.37 -7.41 11.66
N GLY A 593 22.65 -7.21 11.94
CA GLY A 593 23.70 -8.10 11.47
C GLY A 593 23.69 -9.40 12.28
N ALA A 594 23.99 -10.52 11.63
CA ALA A 594 24.02 -11.80 12.32
C ALA A 594 25.34 -12.05 13.03
N ASP A 595 25.29 -12.86 14.09
CA ASP A 595 26.48 -13.33 14.78
C ASP A 595 27.28 -14.29 13.90
N GLY A 596 28.60 -14.28 14.09
CA GLY A 596 29.47 -15.36 13.67
C GLY A 596 29.30 -16.59 14.57
N ALA A 597 29.70 -17.76 14.08
CA ALA A 597 29.74 -18.99 14.87
C ALA A 597 30.62 -18.81 16.12
N THR A 598 30.35 -19.61 17.15
CA THR A 598 31.11 -19.63 18.41
C THR A 598 31.53 -21.06 18.73
N GLY A 599 32.61 -21.22 19.50
CA GLY A 599 33.12 -22.53 19.90
C GLY A 599 34.65 -22.62 19.93
N ALA A 600 35.16 -23.80 20.26
CA ALA A 600 36.60 -24.07 20.24
C ALA A 600 37.13 -24.04 18.80
N ASN A 601 38.31 -23.44 18.60
CA ASN A 601 38.96 -23.30 17.29
C ASN A 601 38.12 -22.54 16.24
N VAL A 602 37.17 -21.69 16.68
CA VAL A 602 36.35 -20.87 15.79
C VAL A 602 36.92 -19.46 15.66
N VAL A 603 37.15 -19.02 14.43
CA VAL A 603 37.51 -17.65 14.04
C VAL A 603 36.33 -17.05 13.28
N SER A 604 35.61 -16.13 13.92
CA SER A 604 34.40 -15.57 13.34
C SER A 604 34.32 -14.06 13.37
N VAL A 605 33.61 -13.54 12.36
CA VAL A 605 33.31 -12.12 12.19
C VAL A 605 31.80 -11.92 12.25
N GLY A 606 31.33 -10.99 13.07
CA GLY A 606 29.93 -10.59 13.11
C GLY A 606 29.53 -9.75 11.90
N GLY A 607 28.27 -9.84 11.50
CA GLY A 607 27.69 -9.05 10.42
C GLY A 607 27.43 -7.60 10.84
N ASN A 608 27.51 -6.67 9.89
CA ASN A 608 27.16 -5.27 10.15
C ASN A 608 25.64 -5.09 10.25
N GLY A 609 25.20 -4.15 11.10
CA GLY A 609 23.80 -3.72 11.13
C GLY A 609 23.41 -2.90 9.90
N GLY A 610 22.16 -3.04 9.47
CA GLY A 610 21.59 -2.28 8.35
C GLY A 610 21.28 -0.83 8.71
N ASN A 611 21.30 0.08 7.75
CA ASN A 611 20.94 1.48 8.00
C ASN A 611 19.43 1.65 8.19
N GLY A 612 19.01 2.54 9.07
CA GLY A 612 17.62 2.97 9.18
C GLY A 612 17.17 3.81 7.98
N GLY A 613 15.89 3.69 7.62
CA GLY A 613 15.27 4.42 6.54
C GLY A 613 14.99 5.87 6.91
N ALA A 614 14.94 6.76 5.91
CA ALA A 614 14.58 8.16 6.14
C ALA A 614 13.08 8.32 6.43
N GLY A 615 12.72 9.25 7.30
CA GLY A 615 11.33 9.68 7.48
C GLY A 615 10.82 10.50 6.30
N GLY A 616 9.52 10.42 6.04
CA GLY A 616 8.87 11.15 4.94
C GLY A 616 8.71 12.64 5.25
N SER A 617 8.53 13.44 4.20
CA SER A 617 8.24 14.87 4.32
C SER A 617 6.72 15.14 4.34
N SER A 618 6.29 16.17 5.08
CA SER A 618 4.90 16.64 5.05
C SER A 618 4.80 18.00 4.36
N SER A 619 3.71 18.21 3.59
CA SER A 619 3.44 19.47 2.88
C SER A 619 2.21 20.17 3.47
N GLY A 620 2.37 20.82 4.62
CA GLY A 620 1.32 21.49 5.38
C GLY A 620 0.79 20.70 6.58
N GLY A 621 1.47 19.61 6.94
CA GLY A 621 1.07 18.58 7.90
C GLY A 621 1.34 18.88 9.38
N THR A 622 0.97 17.93 10.26
CA THR A 622 1.29 18.00 11.70
C THR A 622 2.76 17.70 12.02
N GLY A 623 3.48 17.00 11.14
CA GLY A 623 4.93 16.80 11.26
C GLY A 623 5.55 15.93 10.18
N GLY A 624 6.88 16.03 10.03
CA GLY A 624 7.70 15.12 9.24
C GLY A 624 7.88 13.77 9.96
N GLY A 625 8.10 12.70 9.21
CA GLY A 625 8.26 11.37 9.77
C GLY A 625 9.61 11.21 10.46
N ASN A 626 9.67 10.37 11.49
CA ASN A 626 10.95 10.06 12.14
C ASN A 626 11.81 9.17 11.24
N GLY A 627 13.12 9.32 11.30
CA GLY A 627 14.06 8.35 10.73
C GLY A 627 14.03 7.04 11.51
N GLY A 628 14.20 5.93 10.80
CA GLY A 628 14.30 4.60 11.41
C GLY A 628 15.64 4.40 12.11
N ASN A 629 15.67 3.55 13.12
CA ASN A 629 16.91 3.23 13.82
C ASN A 629 17.81 2.34 12.96
N GLY A 630 19.13 2.48 13.11
CA GLY A 630 20.10 1.55 12.56
C GLY A 630 20.04 0.20 13.26
N GLY A 631 20.29 -0.87 12.51
CA GLY A 631 20.33 -2.22 13.03
C GLY A 631 21.54 -2.46 13.93
N VAL A 632 21.37 -3.31 14.94
CA VAL A 632 22.46 -3.79 15.79
C VAL A 632 23.36 -4.71 14.97
N ALA A 633 24.66 -4.67 15.19
CA ALA A 633 25.60 -5.57 14.55
C ALA A 633 25.72 -6.91 15.29
N GLY A 634 26.18 -7.92 14.57
CA GLY A 634 26.46 -9.23 15.15
C GLY A 634 27.82 -9.29 15.84
N ASN A 635 27.93 -10.21 16.78
CA ASN A 635 29.15 -10.55 17.51
C ASN A 635 30.02 -11.52 16.70
N GLY A 636 31.31 -11.56 16.99
CA GLY A 636 32.22 -12.58 16.45
C GLY A 636 33.29 -12.98 17.45
N THR A 637 33.89 -14.15 17.29
CA THR A 637 34.98 -14.58 18.17
C THR A 637 36.24 -13.76 17.91
N ALA A 638 36.48 -13.34 16.67
CA ALA A 638 37.61 -12.50 16.30
C ALA A 638 37.23 -11.03 16.13
N SER A 639 36.17 -10.75 15.37
CA SER A 639 35.72 -9.38 15.17
C SER A 639 34.21 -9.22 15.28
N GLY A 640 33.78 -8.16 15.95
CA GLY A 640 32.39 -7.72 15.95
C GLY A 640 32.06 -6.88 14.72
N GLY A 641 30.80 -6.91 14.28
CA GLY A 641 30.32 -6.07 13.18
C GLY A 641 30.09 -4.61 13.60
N ASN A 642 29.99 -3.70 12.64
CA ASN A 642 29.65 -2.30 12.91
C ASN A 642 28.14 -2.07 12.93
N GLY A 643 27.66 -1.25 13.88
CA GLY A 643 26.26 -0.87 13.97
C GLY A 643 25.79 -0.04 12.77
N GLY A 644 24.53 -0.22 12.39
CA GLY A 644 23.91 0.52 11.29
C GLY A 644 23.70 1.99 11.62
N ARG A 645 23.72 2.87 10.61
CA ARG A 645 23.39 4.29 10.83
C ARG A 645 21.90 4.48 11.02
N GLY A 646 21.51 5.40 11.90
CA GLY A 646 20.14 5.88 11.99
C GLY A 646 19.73 6.68 10.75
N GLY A 647 18.46 6.59 10.39
CA GLY A 647 17.87 7.31 9.27
C GLY A 647 17.61 8.77 9.59
N ASN A 648 17.56 9.61 8.56
CA ASN A 648 17.27 11.03 8.74
C ASN A 648 15.78 11.26 9.01
N GLY A 649 15.46 12.20 9.89
CA GLY A 649 14.11 12.70 10.08
C GLY A 649 13.62 13.50 8.88
N GLY A 650 12.33 13.38 8.59
CA GLY A 650 11.67 14.06 7.49
C GLY A 650 11.34 15.52 7.80
N THR A 651 11.20 16.32 6.75
CA THR A 651 10.90 17.75 6.89
C THR A 651 9.42 18.01 7.20
N GLY A 652 9.13 18.85 8.20
CA GLY A 652 7.81 19.40 8.48
C GLY A 652 7.63 20.76 7.82
N ASN A 653 6.84 20.83 6.75
CA ASN A 653 6.52 22.12 6.13
C ASN A 653 5.13 22.58 6.58
N ALA A 654 5.02 23.74 7.21
CA ALA A 654 3.73 24.36 7.54
C ALA A 654 3.11 25.03 6.31
N GLY A 655 1.83 24.78 6.08
CA GLY A 655 1.06 25.40 4.99
C GLY A 655 0.61 26.81 5.39
N LEU A 656 0.10 27.59 4.43
CA LEU A 656 -0.37 28.97 4.62
C LEU A 656 -1.46 29.14 5.70
N SER A 657 -2.11 28.06 6.14
CA SER A 657 -3.20 28.06 7.12
C SER A 657 -3.19 26.87 8.09
N GLY A 658 -2.11 26.09 8.12
CA GLY A 658 -2.01 24.85 8.92
C GLY A 658 -1.37 25.07 10.30
N PRO A 659 -1.52 24.13 11.25
CA PRO A 659 -0.77 24.16 12.50
C PRO A 659 0.75 24.08 12.24
N SER A 660 1.54 24.46 13.24
CA SER A 660 2.99 24.23 13.29
C SER A 660 3.34 22.80 12.88
N ALA A 661 4.18 22.64 11.85
CA ALA A 661 4.60 21.35 11.32
C ALA A 661 5.99 20.97 11.86
N ASP A 662 6.06 20.03 12.79
CA ASP A 662 7.33 19.67 13.42
C ASP A 662 8.22 18.85 12.46
N GLY A 663 9.53 18.99 12.56
CA GLY A 663 10.48 18.13 11.87
C GLY A 663 10.55 16.76 12.56
N GLY A 664 10.67 15.68 11.77
CA GLY A 664 10.83 14.34 12.34
C GLY A 664 12.18 14.17 13.02
N ARG A 665 12.28 13.35 14.06
CA ARG A 665 13.57 13.06 14.71
C ARG A 665 14.45 12.19 13.81
N GLY A 666 15.76 12.35 13.91
CA GLY A 666 16.71 11.37 13.37
C GLY A 666 16.64 10.06 14.15
N GLY A 667 16.82 8.94 13.46
CA GLY A 667 16.87 7.62 14.09
C GLY A 667 18.18 7.39 14.83
N ASP A 668 18.16 6.53 15.84
CA ASP A 668 19.37 6.18 16.59
C ASP A 668 20.28 5.26 15.75
N GLY A 669 21.59 5.35 15.97
CA GLY A 669 22.57 4.41 15.44
C GLY A 669 22.51 3.07 16.17
N GLY A 670 22.75 1.98 15.45
CA GLY A 670 22.79 0.63 16.02
C GLY A 670 24.05 0.37 16.83
N ALA A 671 23.98 -0.57 17.77
CA ALA A 671 25.15 -0.99 18.54
C ALA A 671 26.16 -1.75 17.67
N GLY A 672 27.46 -1.58 17.95
CA GLY A 672 28.52 -2.43 17.43
C GLY A 672 28.56 -3.78 18.14
N GLY A 673 29.04 -4.81 17.45
CA GLY A 673 29.11 -6.17 17.97
C GLY A 673 30.37 -6.44 18.78
N ASP A 674 30.30 -7.43 19.65
CA ASP A 674 31.40 -7.81 20.54
C ASP A 674 32.44 -8.70 19.81
N SER A 675 33.69 -8.62 20.25
CA SER A 675 34.78 -9.54 19.88
C SER A 675 35.10 -10.48 21.05
N GLY A 676 35.11 -11.79 20.77
CA GLY A 676 35.50 -12.84 21.70
C GLY A 676 37.00 -12.96 21.98
N GLY A 677 37.84 -12.08 21.44
CA GLY A 677 39.28 -12.04 21.75
C GLY A 677 40.17 -13.00 20.95
N VAL A 678 39.61 -13.72 19.98
CA VAL A 678 40.38 -14.61 19.10
C VAL A 678 41.18 -13.79 18.09
N THR A 679 42.48 -14.08 17.95
CA THR A 679 43.33 -13.40 16.97
C THR A 679 43.03 -13.86 15.55
N MET A 680 42.83 -12.90 14.66
CA MET A 680 42.62 -13.13 13.24
C MET A 680 43.92 -13.61 12.58
N PRO A 681 43.94 -14.79 11.94
CA PRO A 681 45.11 -15.27 11.20
C PRO A 681 45.24 -14.58 9.83
N ASP A 682 46.47 -14.44 9.34
CA ASP A 682 46.77 -13.78 8.05
C ASP A 682 46.17 -14.55 6.85
N ASP A 683 46.16 -15.88 6.90
CA ASP A 683 45.70 -16.76 5.81
C ASP A 683 44.18 -17.03 5.85
N ASN A 684 43.39 -16.08 6.35
CA ASN A 684 41.96 -16.28 6.52
C ASN A 684 41.18 -16.19 5.19
N PRO A 685 39.98 -16.82 5.10
CA PRO A 685 39.19 -16.85 3.87
C PRO A 685 38.32 -15.59 3.65
N PHE A 686 38.38 -14.59 4.54
CA PHE A 686 37.54 -13.40 4.42
C PHE A 686 38.13 -12.38 3.44
N THR A 687 37.32 -11.41 3.02
CA THR A 687 37.73 -10.36 2.08
C THR A 687 37.39 -8.97 2.61
N GLY A 688 38.14 -7.96 2.16
CA GLY A 688 37.91 -6.57 2.53
C GLY A 688 38.14 -6.30 4.02
N ALA A 689 37.27 -5.47 4.62
CA ALA A 689 37.39 -5.08 6.04
C ALA A 689 37.31 -6.28 7.01
N ALA A 690 36.64 -7.37 6.62
CA ALA A 690 36.52 -8.57 7.43
C ALA A 690 37.81 -9.41 7.50
N ALA A 691 38.79 -9.16 6.63
CA ALA A 691 40.08 -9.86 6.61
C ALA A 691 41.15 -9.19 7.51
N GLY A 692 40.84 -8.02 8.07
CA GLY A 692 41.77 -7.24 8.89
C GLY A 692 41.98 -7.79 10.31
N PRO A 693 42.83 -7.14 11.11
CA PRO A 693 43.06 -7.54 12.50
C PRO A 693 41.77 -7.62 13.33
N SER A 694 41.76 -8.49 14.34
CA SER A 694 40.65 -8.64 15.28
C SER A 694 40.28 -7.30 15.93
N HIS A 695 38.99 -6.99 15.96
CA HIS A 695 38.48 -5.75 16.57
C HIS A 695 37.05 -5.90 17.06
N ALA A 696 36.68 -5.20 18.13
CA ALA A 696 35.27 -5.01 18.46
C ALA A 696 34.59 -4.05 17.46
N GLY A 697 33.27 -4.14 17.38
CA GLY A 697 32.46 -3.36 16.45
C GLY A 697 32.27 -1.91 16.85
N THR A 698 32.25 -0.99 15.88
CA THR A 698 31.93 0.42 16.15
C THR A 698 30.42 0.63 16.19
N GLY A 699 29.94 1.53 17.06
CA GLY A 699 28.55 1.96 17.09
C GLY A 699 28.18 2.79 15.87
N GLY A 700 26.95 2.62 15.38
CA GLY A 700 26.42 3.37 14.24
C GLY A 700 26.20 4.84 14.55
N MET A 701 26.28 5.70 13.54
CA MET A 701 25.96 7.12 13.70
C MET A 701 24.45 7.34 13.84
N GLY A 702 24.05 8.31 14.65
CA GLY A 702 22.67 8.79 14.68
C GLY A 702 22.29 9.59 13.42
N GLY A 703 21.02 9.53 13.04
CA GLY A 703 20.49 10.25 11.89
C GLY A 703 20.25 11.72 12.15
N THR A 704 20.20 12.54 11.09
CA THR A 704 19.94 13.98 11.26
C THR A 704 18.47 14.24 11.56
N GLY A 705 18.18 15.20 12.44
CA GLY A 705 16.83 15.70 12.67
C GLY A 705 16.26 16.47 11.47
N GLY A 706 14.96 16.34 11.27
CA GLY A 706 14.21 16.95 10.20
C GLY A 706 14.03 18.46 10.39
N GLN A 707 14.01 19.19 9.28
CA GLN A 707 13.76 20.63 9.31
C GLN A 707 12.28 20.93 9.58
N SER A 708 12.00 22.08 10.18
CA SER A 708 10.64 22.61 10.33
C SER A 708 10.55 24.03 9.77
N SER A 709 9.49 24.38 9.05
CA SER A 709 9.29 25.76 8.54
C SER A 709 8.51 26.70 9.47
N ALA A 710 7.81 26.16 10.48
CA ALA A 710 7.02 26.97 11.42
C ALA A 710 6.84 26.33 12.81
N GLY A 711 7.61 25.29 13.12
CA GLY A 711 7.48 24.47 14.34
C GLY A 711 8.78 24.01 14.95
N LEU A 712 8.69 22.97 15.77
CA LEU A 712 9.85 22.34 16.41
C LEU A 712 10.58 21.52 15.35
N ALA A 713 11.85 21.83 15.10
CA ALA A 713 12.67 20.97 14.28
C ALA A 713 13.03 19.68 15.02
N GLY A 714 13.25 18.60 14.27
CA GLY A 714 13.55 17.31 14.84
C GLY A 714 14.92 17.28 15.51
N ASP A 715 15.02 16.54 16.61
CA ASP A 715 16.31 16.24 17.24
C ASP A 715 17.13 15.29 16.37
N GLY A 716 18.46 15.39 16.47
CA GLY A 716 19.35 14.37 15.93
C GLY A 716 19.24 13.06 16.72
N GLY A 717 19.36 11.93 16.03
CA GLY A 717 19.38 10.62 16.68
C GLY A 717 20.66 10.38 17.46
N ASN A 718 20.64 9.49 18.44
CA ASN A 718 21.83 9.17 19.23
C ASN A 718 22.77 8.26 18.46
N GLY A 719 24.07 8.34 18.75
CA GLY A 719 25.05 7.37 18.30
C GLY A 719 24.89 6.04 19.04
N GLY A 720 25.12 4.94 18.34
CA GLY A 720 25.09 3.60 18.91
C GLY A 720 26.29 3.33 19.83
N VAL A 721 26.12 2.42 20.79
CA VAL A 721 27.23 1.96 21.63
C VAL A 721 28.24 1.13 20.84
N GLY A 722 29.53 1.25 21.18
CA GLY A 722 30.58 0.36 20.66
C GLY A 722 30.52 -1.02 21.32
N GLY A 723 30.97 -2.05 20.60
CA GLY A 723 31.02 -3.42 21.10
C GLY A 723 32.19 -3.68 22.04
N ASN A 724 32.10 -4.72 22.86
CA ASN A 724 33.11 -5.09 23.84
C ASN A 724 34.25 -5.92 23.21
N GLY A 725 35.47 -5.76 23.72
CA GLY A 725 36.63 -6.57 23.35
C GLY A 725 37.05 -7.51 24.48
N ALA A 726 37.13 -8.81 24.22
CA ALA A 726 37.73 -9.77 25.15
C ALA A 726 39.23 -9.94 24.90
N GLY A 727 39.97 -10.40 25.91
CA GLY A 727 41.42 -10.55 25.83
C GLY A 727 42.13 -9.23 25.50
N ASP A 728 43.09 -9.28 24.58
CA ASP A 728 43.90 -8.12 24.17
C ASP A 728 43.20 -7.18 23.17
N ILE A 729 41.93 -7.46 22.83
CA ILE A 729 41.18 -6.68 21.85
C ILE A 729 40.61 -5.42 22.48
N ASP A 730 40.80 -4.30 21.80
CA ASP A 730 40.25 -3.01 22.19
C ASP A 730 38.71 -3.01 22.07
N GLY A 731 38.06 -2.30 22.98
CA GLY A 731 36.63 -2.00 22.88
C GLY A 731 36.33 -1.11 21.67
N GLY A 732 35.17 -1.31 21.06
CA GLY A 732 34.73 -0.58 19.90
C GLY A 732 34.38 0.87 20.23
N SER A 733 34.58 1.79 19.30
CA SER A 733 34.17 3.18 19.51
C SER A 733 32.65 3.34 19.47
N GLY A 734 32.11 4.22 20.29
CA GLY A 734 30.73 4.67 20.18
C GLY A 734 30.49 5.51 18.92
N GLY A 735 29.25 5.49 18.43
CA GLY A 735 28.82 6.22 17.26
C GLY A 735 28.65 7.71 17.52
N VAL A 736 28.77 8.51 16.47
CA VAL A 736 28.54 9.97 16.54
C VAL A 736 27.04 10.26 16.60
N GLY A 737 26.64 11.20 17.46
CA GLY A 737 25.27 11.72 17.52
C GLY A 737 24.90 12.51 16.26
N GLY A 738 23.64 12.41 15.85
CA GLY A 738 23.09 13.11 14.69
C GLY A 738 22.93 14.60 14.90
N THR A 739 22.92 15.38 13.82
CA THR A 739 22.70 16.83 13.91
C THR A 739 21.23 17.15 14.14
N GLY A 740 20.93 18.15 14.97
CA GLY A 740 19.57 18.68 15.12
C GLY A 740 19.08 19.41 13.85
N GLY A 741 17.77 19.40 13.63
CA GLY A 741 17.12 20.06 12.50
C GLY A 741 17.01 21.56 12.67
N THR A 742 16.87 22.28 11.56
CA THR A 742 16.66 23.74 11.56
C THR A 742 15.18 24.09 11.69
N GLY A 743 14.81 25.06 12.55
CA GLY A 743 13.41 25.46 12.76
C GLY A 743 13.24 26.73 13.61
N LEU A 744 11.99 27.06 13.93
CA LEU A 744 11.65 28.15 14.88
C LEU A 744 12.02 27.78 16.31
N THR A 745 11.93 26.50 16.64
CA THR A 745 12.70 25.91 17.73
C THR A 745 13.63 24.90 17.09
N ALA A 746 14.93 25.21 17.10
CA ALA A 746 15.92 24.35 16.50
C ALA A 746 16.06 23.04 17.30
N GLY A 747 16.28 21.94 16.58
CA GLY A 747 16.43 20.61 17.18
C GLY A 747 17.75 20.50 17.92
N THR A 748 17.77 19.66 18.94
CA THR A 748 19.00 19.35 19.69
C THR A 748 19.87 18.37 18.92
N GLY A 749 21.19 18.45 19.11
CA GLY A 749 22.12 17.43 18.63
C GLY A 749 21.96 16.14 19.43
N GLY A 750 22.02 14.99 18.75
CA GLY A 750 21.94 13.68 19.39
C GLY A 750 23.14 13.39 20.27
N LEU A 751 22.97 12.50 21.24
CA LEU A 751 24.08 12.09 22.12
C LEU A 751 25.09 11.23 21.35
N GLY A 752 26.37 11.34 21.70
CA GLY A 752 27.38 10.39 21.27
C GLY A 752 27.20 9.05 21.99
N GLY A 753 27.40 7.95 21.28
CA GLY A 753 27.33 6.61 21.87
C GLY A 753 28.51 6.33 22.80
N ASN A 754 28.32 5.49 23.80
CA ASN A 754 29.44 5.11 24.68
C ASN A 754 30.40 4.15 23.96
N GLY A 755 31.67 4.21 24.32
CA GLY A 755 32.65 3.23 23.89
C GLY A 755 32.45 1.88 24.59
N GLY A 756 32.76 0.80 23.89
CA GLY A 756 32.68 -0.55 24.41
C GLY A 756 33.79 -0.86 25.41
N THR A 757 33.54 -1.83 26.29
CA THR A 757 34.52 -2.21 27.31
C THR A 757 35.58 -3.15 26.75
N ALA A 758 36.72 -3.27 27.44
CA ALA A 758 37.78 -4.20 27.12
C ALA A 758 38.25 -4.96 28.37
N GLU A 759 38.76 -6.18 28.21
CA GLU A 759 39.44 -6.90 29.29
C GLU A 759 40.88 -6.40 29.44
N ALA A 760 41.78 -6.82 28.55
CA ALA A 760 43.19 -6.44 28.56
C ALA A 760 43.55 -5.38 27.51
N GLY A 761 42.79 -5.29 26.41
CA GLY A 761 42.84 -4.19 25.46
C GLY A 761 42.42 -2.84 26.06
N ASN A 762 42.50 -1.79 25.27
CA ASN A 762 42.03 -0.46 25.66
C ASN A 762 40.51 -0.36 25.54
N GLY A 763 39.89 0.38 26.45
CA GLY A 763 38.47 0.70 26.34
C GLY A 763 38.19 1.52 25.09
N GLY A 764 37.03 1.31 24.47
CA GLY A 764 36.64 2.04 23.27
C GLY A 764 36.39 3.51 23.53
N ASN A 765 36.65 4.37 22.55
CA ASN A 765 36.36 5.80 22.68
C ASN A 765 34.85 6.06 22.64
N GLY A 766 34.37 6.99 23.45
CA GLY A 766 33.03 7.54 23.33
C GLY A 766 32.87 8.31 22.01
N GLY A 767 31.69 8.21 21.41
CA GLY A 767 31.35 8.94 20.20
C GLY A 767 31.11 10.42 20.48
N ASN A 768 31.33 11.27 19.49
CA ASN A 768 31.07 12.70 19.62
C ASN A 768 29.57 12.98 19.68
N GLY A 769 29.17 13.98 20.44
CA GLY A 769 27.83 14.53 20.41
C GLY A 769 27.53 15.24 19.08
N GLY A 770 26.26 15.21 18.69
CA GLY A 770 25.77 15.85 17.47
C GLY A 770 25.71 17.37 17.57
N VAL A 771 25.79 18.04 16.43
CA VAL A 771 25.67 19.50 16.36
C VAL A 771 24.20 19.92 16.55
N GLY A 772 23.95 20.96 17.32
CA GLY A 772 22.62 21.55 17.46
C GLY A 772 22.13 22.19 16.16
N GLY A 773 20.82 22.18 15.93
CA GLY A 773 20.22 22.76 14.73
C GLY A 773 20.36 24.27 14.67
N ASN A 774 20.42 24.85 13.47
CA ASN A 774 20.40 26.30 13.34
C ASN A 774 18.97 26.85 13.52
N GLY A 775 18.85 27.99 14.21
CA GLY A 775 17.62 28.74 14.29
C GLY A 775 17.29 29.41 12.96
N GLN A 776 16.00 29.51 12.64
CA GLN A 776 15.53 30.18 11.43
C GLN A 776 15.67 31.70 11.50
N ALA A 777 15.95 32.30 10.34
CA ALA A 777 15.91 33.75 10.20
C ALA A 777 14.46 34.26 10.32
N GLY A 778 14.31 35.44 10.90
CA GLY A 778 13.03 36.11 11.01
C GLY A 778 12.50 36.55 9.65
N ALA A 779 11.17 36.50 9.48
CA ALA A 779 10.52 36.93 8.25
C ALA A 779 10.73 38.42 7.98
N THR A 780 10.87 38.81 6.72
CA THR A 780 10.85 40.23 6.34
C THR A 780 9.48 40.83 6.59
N GLY A 781 9.43 42.05 7.10
CA GLY A 781 8.19 42.78 7.33
C GLY A 781 7.43 43.09 6.04
N SER A 782 6.10 43.16 6.14
CA SER A 782 5.23 43.44 4.99
C SER A 782 5.48 44.83 4.42
N SER A 783 5.50 44.95 3.09
CA SER A 783 5.54 46.26 2.44
C SER A 783 4.24 47.03 2.70
N GLY A 784 4.38 48.30 3.09
CA GLY A 784 3.30 49.25 3.19
C GLY A 784 2.98 49.97 1.87
N LEU A 785 3.72 49.69 0.80
CA LEU A 785 3.48 50.30 -0.52
C LEU A 785 2.07 49.95 -1.03
N GLY A 786 1.29 50.96 -1.41
CA GLY A 786 -0.04 50.77 -1.98
C GLY A 786 -0.01 50.01 -3.31
N ASN A 787 -1.10 49.33 -3.63
CA ASN A 787 -1.25 48.63 -4.92
C ASN A 787 -2.33 49.32 -5.77
N PRO A 788 -1.94 50.12 -6.78
CA PRO A 788 -2.90 50.88 -7.59
C PRO A 788 -3.79 50.00 -8.47
N VAL A 789 -3.47 48.71 -8.66
CA VAL A 789 -4.30 47.75 -9.41
C VAL A 789 -5.36 47.08 -8.53
N LEU A 790 -5.12 46.97 -7.21
CA LEU A 790 -6.03 46.36 -6.24
C LEU A 790 -6.76 47.39 -5.36
N GLU A 791 -6.53 48.69 -5.59
CA GLU A 791 -7.07 49.81 -4.81
C GLU A 791 -6.82 49.72 -3.29
N THR A 792 -5.77 49.00 -2.87
CA THR A 792 -5.33 48.99 -1.48
C THR A 792 -4.48 50.24 -1.21
N PRO A 793 -4.90 51.14 -0.30
CA PRO A 793 -4.15 52.34 0.04
C PRO A 793 -2.77 52.01 0.59
N GLY A 794 -1.83 52.96 0.49
CA GLY A 794 -0.55 52.84 1.20
C GLY A 794 -0.74 52.78 2.72
N GLY A 795 0.19 52.15 3.41
CA GLY A 795 0.21 51.99 4.87
C GLY A 795 1.62 51.96 5.44
N PRO A 796 1.78 51.85 6.77
CA PRO A 796 3.09 51.68 7.38
C PRO A 796 3.73 50.36 7.00
N GLY A 797 5.07 50.34 6.96
CA GLY A 797 5.84 49.13 6.77
C GLY A 797 5.68 48.21 7.98
N GLY A 798 5.51 46.91 7.73
CA GLY A 798 5.47 45.91 8.79
C GLY A 798 6.85 45.70 9.41
N ASN A 799 6.92 45.40 10.70
CA ASN A 799 8.19 45.08 11.36
C ASN A 799 8.73 43.72 10.86
N GLY A 800 10.05 43.59 10.78
CA GLY A 800 10.71 42.30 10.58
C GLY A 800 10.52 41.39 11.79
N GLY A 801 10.37 40.09 11.53
CA GLY A 801 10.30 39.07 12.57
C GLY A 801 11.65 38.86 13.25
N ASN A 802 11.64 38.40 14.50
CA ASN A 802 12.87 38.00 15.18
C ASN A 802 13.38 36.68 14.60
N GLY A 803 14.70 36.47 14.65
CA GLY A 803 15.28 35.15 14.44
C GLY A 803 14.89 34.17 15.55
N ALA A 804 15.14 32.89 15.31
CA ALA A 804 14.96 31.82 16.29
C ALA A 804 16.30 31.36 16.88
N ASP A 805 16.27 30.88 18.13
CA ASP A 805 17.50 30.44 18.81
C ASP A 805 18.08 29.16 18.18
N GLY A 806 19.39 29.03 18.29
CA GLY A 806 20.09 27.81 17.90
C GLY A 806 19.87 26.66 18.89
N GLY A 807 19.86 25.44 18.37
CA GLY A 807 19.68 24.22 19.16
C GLY A 807 20.92 23.88 19.97
N THR A 808 20.75 23.15 21.08
CA THR A 808 21.87 22.72 21.91
C THR A 808 22.65 21.60 21.22
N GLY A 809 23.99 21.62 21.34
CA GLY A 809 24.83 20.50 20.95
C GLY A 809 24.60 19.28 21.86
N GLY A 810 24.70 18.08 21.30
CA GLY A 810 24.58 16.84 22.05
C GLY A 810 25.80 16.56 22.91
N ASN A 811 25.64 15.82 24.00
CA ASN A 811 26.78 15.42 24.83
C ASN A 811 27.59 14.32 24.14
N GLY A 812 28.91 14.32 24.37
CA GLY A 812 29.78 13.22 23.98
C GLY A 812 29.52 11.97 24.81
N GLY A 813 29.72 10.80 24.21
CA GLY A 813 29.59 9.51 24.87
C GLY A 813 30.73 9.24 25.85
N VAL A 814 30.47 8.38 26.83
CA VAL A 814 31.48 7.98 27.82
C VAL A 814 32.46 6.98 27.20
N GLY A 815 33.75 7.12 27.51
CA GLY A 815 34.76 6.14 27.11
C GLY A 815 34.55 4.79 27.81
N GLY A 816 34.82 3.70 27.12
CA GLY A 816 34.68 2.34 27.63
C GLY A 816 35.68 2.00 28.73
N ALA A 817 35.29 1.15 29.66
CA ALA A 817 36.19 0.69 30.72
C ALA A 817 37.17 -0.39 30.20
N SER A 818 38.33 -0.50 30.83
CA SER A 818 39.28 -1.60 30.65
C SER A 818 39.73 -2.19 31.99
N THR A 819 39.89 -3.51 32.09
CA THR A 819 40.31 -4.15 33.35
C THR A 819 41.81 -4.05 33.59
N SER A 820 42.64 -4.23 32.55
CA SER A 820 44.12 -4.11 32.66
C SER A 820 44.76 -3.20 31.63
N GLY A 821 44.04 -2.81 30.57
CA GLY A 821 44.46 -1.79 29.61
C GLY A 821 44.11 -0.37 30.08
N THR A 822 44.25 0.61 29.18
CA THR A 822 43.78 1.98 29.45
C THR A 822 42.29 2.11 29.19
N GLY A 823 41.60 2.93 29.98
CA GLY A 823 40.20 3.26 29.70
C GLY A 823 40.09 4.12 28.44
N GLY A 824 38.96 4.02 27.75
CA GLY A 824 38.71 4.78 26.54
C GLY A 824 38.54 6.28 26.79
N ASN A 825 38.80 7.08 25.77
CA ASN A 825 38.58 8.53 25.86
C ASN A 825 37.08 8.83 25.77
N GLY A 826 36.63 9.86 26.50
CA GLY A 826 35.30 10.41 26.32
C GLY A 826 35.16 11.14 24.99
N GLY A 827 33.98 11.06 24.39
CA GLY A 827 33.68 11.75 23.14
C GLY A 827 33.56 13.26 23.34
N ALA A 828 33.85 14.05 22.30
CA ALA A 828 33.67 15.50 22.38
C ALA A 828 32.17 15.86 22.43
N GLY A 829 31.84 16.92 23.16
CA GLY A 829 30.52 17.53 23.09
C GLY A 829 30.29 18.17 21.72
N GLY A 830 29.07 18.07 21.20
CA GLY A 830 28.68 18.67 19.94
C GLY A 830 28.61 20.20 20.03
N ALA A 831 28.84 20.88 18.92
CA ALA A 831 28.68 22.34 18.88
C ALA A 831 27.19 22.74 19.00
N GLY A 832 26.92 23.87 19.63
CA GLY A 832 25.61 24.51 19.58
C GLY A 832 25.32 25.06 18.19
N GLY A 833 24.04 25.07 17.82
CA GLY A 833 23.59 25.63 16.54
C GLY A 833 23.61 27.15 16.54
N ASN A 834 23.70 27.74 15.35
CA ASN A 834 23.70 29.21 15.24
C ASN A 834 22.30 29.78 15.44
N GLY A 835 22.21 30.95 16.09
CA GLY A 835 20.98 31.73 16.16
C GLY A 835 20.61 32.33 14.80
N GLY A 836 19.31 32.41 14.53
CA GLY A 836 18.76 33.00 13.33
C GLY A 836 18.90 34.52 13.29
N ASN A 837 19.12 35.06 12.09
CA ASN A 837 19.15 36.51 11.90
C ASN A 837 17.75 37.12 12.03
N GLY A 838 17.65 38.36 12.52
CA GLY A 838 16.42 39.13 12.47
C GLY A 838 16.02 39.50 11.04
N GLY A 839 14.72 39.49 10.77
CA GLY A 839 14.16 39.88 9.47
C GLY A 839 14.26 41.40 9.25
N ALA A 840 14.40 41.81 8.00
CA ALA A 840 14.35 43.24 7.65
C ALA A 840 12.93 43.81 7.85
N GLY A 841 12.83 45.07 8.26
CA GLY A 841 11.56 45.80 8.27
C GLY A 841 11.06 46.09 6.86
N GLY A 842 9.74 46.06 6.67
CA GLY A 842 9.10 46.40 5.40
C GLY A 842 9.14 47.90 5.13
N PRO A 843 9.21 48.34 3.87
CA PRO A 843 9.15 49.77 3.53
C PRO A 843 7.75 50.35 3.81
N GLY A 844 7.68 51.62 4.21
CA GLY A 844 6.43 52.37 4.35
C GLY A 844 5.85 52.81 3.00
N GLY A 845 4.52 52.92 2.91
CA GLY A 845 3.80 53.47 1.76
C GLY A 845 3.46 54.95 1.90
N THR A 846 2.63 55.46 1.00
CA THR A 846 2.19 56.85 1.00
C THR A 846 0.68 56.93 1.28
N ASN A 847 0.25 57.89 2.09
CA ASN A 847 -1.15 58.15 2.36
C ASN A 847 -1.78 58.93 1.21
N ASP A 848 -2.67 58.29 0.46
CA ASP A 848 -3.29 58.88 -0.73
C ASP A 848 -4.20 60.09 -0.41
N ALA A 849 -4.63 60.25 0.84
CA ALA A 849 -5.49 61.36 1.27
C ALA A 849 -4.70 62.59 1.72
N THR A 850 -3.52 62.43 2.32
CA THR A 850 -2.72 63.55 2.86
C THR A 850 -1.43 63.80 2.08
N GLY A 851 -0.97 62.83 1.30
CA GLY A 851 0.33 62.83 0.63
C GLY A 851 1.51 62.51 1.56
N ASP A 852 1.29 62.32 2.87
CA ASP A 852 2.36 61.97 3.80
C ASP A 852 2.85 60.53 3.57
N GLY A 853 4.15 60.31 3.75
CA GLY A 853 4.73 58.98 3.83
C GLY A 853 4.46 58.33 5.18
N TYR A 854 4.13 57.05 5.18
CA TYR A 854 4.08 56.25 6.40
C TYR A 854 5.47 55.75 6.79
N ASN A 855 5.70 55.53 8.08
CA ASN A 855 6.98 55.02 8.55
C ASN A 855 7.26 53.61 8.01
N GLY A 856 8.55 53.33 7.78
CA GLY A 856 9.04 51.98 7.56
C GLY A 856 8.95 51.15 8.84
N GLY A 857 8.88 49.83 8.68
CA GLY A 857 8.86 48.91 9.80
C GLY A 857 10.23 48.75 10.44
N ASN A 858 10.28 48.47 11.73
CA ASN A 858 11.53 48.17 12.42
C ASN A 858 12.09 46.81 11.98
N GLY A 859 13.42 46.65 12.00
CA GLY A 859 14.07 45.35 11.83
C GLY A 859 13.85 44.45 13.05
N GLY A 860 13.80 43.14 12.81
CA GLY A 860 13.68 42.15 13.88
C GLY A 860 15.00 41.93 14.62
N ASN A 861 14.91 41.40 15.84
CA ASN A 861 16.09 41.01 16.61
C ASN A 861 16.70 39.72 16.08
N GLY A 862 18.03 39.61 16.11
CA GLY A 862 18.73 38.35 15.98
C GLY A 862 18.56 37.50 17.24
N ALA A 863 18.75 36.20 17.10
CA ALA A 863 18.53 35.23 18.16
C ALA A 863 19.82 34.70 18.78
N ASP A 864 19.70 34.04 19.93
CA ASP A 864 20.85 33.51 20.64
C ASP A 864 21.38 32.23 19.97
N GLY A 865 22.69 32.04 20.01
CA GLY A 865 23.31 30.77 19.64
C GLY A 865 23.03 29.69 20.68
N GLY A 866 22.88 28.45 20.22
CA GLY A 866 22.66 27.31 21.10
C GLY A 866 23.88 26.99 21.95
N THR A 867 23.67 26.38 23.11
CA THR A 867 24.78 25.97 23.98
C THR A 867 25.52 24.77 23.39
N GLY A 868 26.84 24.72 23.59
CA GLY A 868 27.63 23.53 23.28
C GLY A 868 27.29 22.37 24.21
N GLY A 869 27.40 21.15 23.70
CA GLY A 869 27.22 19.93 24.49
C GLY A 869 28.41 19.67 25.42
N ASN A 870 28.18 18.89 26.46
CA ASN A 870 29.24 18.47 27.37
C ASN A 870 30.11 17.38 26.75
N GLY A 871 31.40 17.38 27.04
CA GLY A 871 32.28 16.26 26.74
C GLY A 871 31.91 15.04 27.57
N GLY A 872 32.06 13.85 26.99
CA GLY A 872 31.81 12.59 27.69
C GLY A 872 32.90 12.30 28.72
N GLY A 873 32.53 11.58 29.79
CA GLY A 873 33.49 11.12 30.79
C GLY A 873 34.50 10.12 30.22
N HIS A 874 35.66 9.99 30.87
CA HIS A 874 36.63 8.98 30.49
C HIS A 874 36.23 7.58 30.98
N GLY A 875 36.71 6.55 30.28
CA GLY A 875 36.69 5.19 30.78
C GLY A 875 37.74 4.97 31.88
N THR A 876 37.42 4.11 32.83
CA THR A 876 38.39 3.64 33.85
C THR A 876 39.23 2.52 33.27
N GLY A 877 40.54 2.51 33.53
CA GLY A 877 41.45 1.46 33.06
C GLY A 877 42.43 0.99 34.13
N GLY A 878 42.74 -0.30 34.16
CA GLY A 878 43.74 -0.86 35.07
C GLY A 878 45.16 -0.31 34.84
N ALA A 879 45.50 0.05 33.59
CA ALA A 879 46.76 0.72 33.24
C ALA A 879 46.67 2.26 33.28
N GLY A 880 45.49 2.82 33.55
CA GLY A 880 45.22 4.25 33.57
C GLY A 880 43.86 4.59 32.97
N ASN A 881 43.25 5.68 33.42
CA ASN A 881 42.02 6.18 32.82
C ASN A 881 42.29 6.81 31.45
N GLY A 882 41.26 6.84 30.60
CA GLY A 882 41.28 7.65 29.40
C GLY A 882 41.23 9.16 29.71
N THR A 883 41.15 9.98 28.67
CA THR A 883 40.91 11.42 28.83
C THR A 883 39.43 11.75 28.66
N GLY A 884 38.91 12.66 29.47
CA GLY A 884 37.57 13.21 29.26
C GLY A 884 37.46 13.95 27.93
N GLY A 885 36.27 13.95 27.35
CA GLY A 885 36.01 14.61 26.08
C GLY A 885 36.07 16.14 26.18
N ALA A 886 36.43 16.78 25.06
CA ALA A 886 36.38 18.23 24.98
C ALA A 886 34.92 18.75 25.07
N ALA A 887 34.76 19.94 25.66
CA ALA A 887 33.49 20.66 25.59
C ALA A 887 33.16 21.05 24.15
N GLY A 888 31.87 21.01 23.80
CA GLY A 888 31.36 21.60 22.57
C GLY A 888 31.41 23.12 22.63
N ASN A 889 31.71 23.76 21.50
CA ASN A 889 31.60 25.21 21.37
C ASN A 889 30.13 25.63 21.36
N GLY A 890 29.81 26.80 21.90
CA GLY A 890 28.50 27.41 21.69
C GLY A 890 28.34 27.92 20.26
N GLY A 891 27.09 28.07 19.82
CA GLY A 891 26.75 28.58 18.51
C GLY A 891 26.93 30.10 18.39
N ASN A 892 27.04 30.58 17.16
CA ASN A 892 27.12 32.02 16.91
C ASN A 892 25.76 32.69 17.10
N ALA A 893 25.78 33.97 17.49
CA ALA A 893 24.61 34.83 17.54
C ALA A 893 24.03 35.13 16.14
N GLY A 894 22.72 35.32 16.08
CA GLY A 894 22.04 35.90 14.94
C GLY A 894 22.27 37.40 14.81
N GLY A 895 22.43 37.87 13.57
CA GLY A 895 22.54 39.30 13.25
C GLY A 895 21.20 40.04 13.39
N ALA A 896 21.26 41.36 13.63
CA ALA A 896 20.09 42.22 13.66
C ALA A 896 19.47 42.41 12.27
N GLY A 897 18.14 42.49 12.21
CA GLY A 897 17.43 42.93 11.02
C GLY A 897 17.60 44.43 10.80
N VAL A 898 17.70 44.83 9.54
CA VAL A 898 17.72 46.25 9.16
C VAL A 898 16.32 46.85 9.23
N GLY A 899 16.21 48.14 9.56
CA GLY A 899 14.94 48.86 9.47
C GLY A 899 14.50 49.07 8.02
N GLY A 900 13.19 49.08 7.79
CA GLY A 900 12.61 49.39 6.48
C GLY A 900 12.63 50.88 6.19
N ALA A 901 12.76 51.25 4.92
CA ALA A 901 12.73 52.65 4.52
C ALA A 901 11.35 53.29 4.79
N GLY A 902 11.34 54.56 5.18
CA GLY A 902 10.13 55.37 5.25
C GLY A 902 9.46 55.53 3.89
N GLY A 903 8.14 55.70 3.90
CA GLY A 903 7.37 55.96 2.70
C GLY A 903 7.67 57.35 2.14
N GLU A 904 7.72 57.44 0.81
CA GLU A 904 7.93 58.71 0.13
C GLU A 904 6.69 59.60 0.26
N ALA A 905 6.88 60.90 0.45
CA ALA A 905 5.79 61.85 0.45
C ALA A 905 5.46 62.36 -0.96
N THR A 906 4.20 62.73 -1.16
CA THR A 906 3.70 63.36 -2.39
C THR A 906 3.04 64.71 -2.07
N GLY A 907 3.19 65.69 -2.96
CA GLY A 907 2.63 67.03 -2.77
C GLY A 907 3.26 67.77 -1.58
N THR A 908 2.43 68.26 -0.66
CA THR A 908 2.87 68.95 0.58
C THR A 908 3.04 68.01 1.77
N GLY A 909 2.93 66.69 1.56
CA GLY A 909 3.09 65.70 2.61
C GLY A 909 4.53 65.61 3.13
N THR A 910 4.68 65.00 4.30
CA THR A 910 5.94 64.76 5.00
C THR A 910 6.40 63.31 4.79
N PRO A 911 7.68 63.05 4.47
CA PRO A 911 8.17 61.68 4.32
C PRO A 911 8.02 60.87 5.61
N GLY A 912 7.80 59.57 5.47
CA GLY A 912 7.81 58.65 6.59
C GLY A 912 9.22 58.49 7.16
N ALA A 913 9.32 58.19 8.45
CA ALA A 913 10.61 57.86 9.05
C ALA A 913 11.03 56.43 8.67
N ASP A 914 12.33 56.22 8.48
CA ASP A 914 12.91 54.87 8.41
C ASP A 914 12.67 54.13 9.74
N GLY A 915 12.44 52.83 9.65
CA GLY A 915 12.39 51.95 10.81
C GLY A 915 13.75 51.81 11.48
N THR A 916 13.76 51.46 12.76
CA THR A 916 15.01 51.22 13.49
C THR A 916 15.53 49.81 13.21
N PRO A 917 16.86 49.58 13.12
CA PRO A 917 17.42 48.23 13.16
C PRO A 917 17.07 47.49 14.45
N GLY A 918 17.03 46.16 14.40
CA GLY A 918 16.90 45.31 15.59
C GLY A 918 18.20 45.22 16.39
N SER A 919 18.20 44.38 17.43
CA SER A 919 19.41 44.02 18.20
C SER A 919 19.97 42.67 17.75
N PRO A 920 21.30 42.47 17.75
CA PRO A 920 21.88 41.14 17.55
C PRO A 920 21.62 40.25 18.78
N GLY A 921 21.64 38.93 18.59
CA GLY A 921 21.58 37.97 19.69
C GLY A 921 22.93 37.80 20.39
N ASN A 922 22.98 36.86 21.34
CA ASN A 922 24.18 36.48 22.07
C ASN A 922 24.76 35.15 21.54
N PRO A 923 26.10 34.97 21.55
CA PRO A 923 26.68 33.66 21.31
C PRO A 923 26.29 32.67 22.41
N GLY A 924 26.15 31.40 22.04
CA GLY A 924 25.87 30.34 23.00
C GLY A 924 27.04 30.08 23.93
N ALA A 925 26.74 29.62 25.15
CA ALA A 925 27.77 29.17 26.07
C ALA A 925 28.43 27.87 25.58
N PRO A 926 29.75 27.70 25.72
CA PRO A 926 30.38 26.40 25.54
C PRO A 926 29.91 25.41 26.61
N GLY A 927 29.99 24.11 26.28
CA GLY A 927 29.71 23.05 27.23
C GLY A 927 30.80 22.90 28.30
N THR A 928 30.67 21.85 29.10
CA THR A 928 31.70 21.47 30.09
C THR A 928 32.56 20.32 29.55
N PRO A 929 33.89 20.32 29.79
CA PRO A 929 34.72 19.16 29.50
C PRO A 929 34.30 17.96 30.34
N GLY A 930 34.42 16.76 29.77
CA GLY A 930 34.15 15.53 30.50
C GLY A 930 35.22 15.24 31.56
N THR A 931 34.83 14.55 32.62
CA THR A 931 35.73 14.11 33.70
C THR A 931 35.76 12.61 33.83
#